data_AF-Q8BJM7-F1
#
_entry.id   AF-Q8BJM7-F1
#
_cell.length_a   1.000
_cell.length_b   1.000
_cell.length_c   1.000
_cell.angle_alpha   90.00
_cell.angle_beta   90.00
_cell.angle_gamma   90.00
#
_symmetry.space_group_name_H-M   'P 1'
#
loop_
_entity.id
_entity.type
_entity.pdbx_description
1 polymer ?
#
loop_
_entity_poly.entity_id
_entity_poly.type
_entity_poly.pdbx_seq_one_letter_code
_entity_poly.pdbx_strand_id
1 'polypeptide(L)'
;MGPLDVWDLSPLLSLWMNRFYIYMGCALGLTLCICVQIIKKQVTRSQEKRVPGAPDSSLSPQKKQTHVSGVKIFYGSQTGTAKGFAVVLAKAVTSLDLPVAIINLKEYDPDDSLIGEITSKTVCAFLVATYTDGCPTESAEWFCKWLEESANDFRFGKTYLKGLRYAVFGLGDSAYRSHFNKVSTNVDKWLWMLGAQRVLTRGEGDCNAVQSKHGSIEADFTAWKTKFISRLQALQRGEKKACGGNCKRGKCESAQHGPGEARPHPQGELHPGDAEEEEPCESSSEDELGTQDYQSLTSVVDVEDLGNIMNPVKREKREKSHQDGKAAMQRNPEKTEDGEGRAMITPALREALTKQGYQLIGSHSGVKLCRWTKSMLRGRGGCYKHTFYGIESHRCMEATPSLACANKCVFCWRHHTNPVGTEWRWKMDQPELILKEAIENHQNMIKQFKGVPGLKAERFEEGMEVKHCALSLVGEPIMYPEINRLLKLLHQHGISSFLVTNAQFPEEIRKLTPVTQLYVSVDASTRDGLKKIDRPLFKDFWQRFLDSLKALSAKQQRTVYRLTLVKCWNVDELQAYAELVSLGNPDFIEVKGVTYCGESAASSLTMANVPWHEEVVRFVRELVDLLPDYEVACEHEHSNCLLIGHKKFKIDGEWWTWINYSRFQELVLQYEESGGSKTFSSRDYMARTPQWALFGARERGFDPKDTRYQRKNKTKDISGC
;
A
#
# COMPACT_ATOMS: atom_id res chain seq x y z
N MET A 1 -41.52 -29.81 -65.84
CA MET A 1 -42.21 -29.31 -64.63
C MET A 1 -42.49 -30.51 -63.73
N GLY A 2 -41.56 -30.84 -62.83
CA GLY A 2 -41.81 -31.77 -61.73
C GLY A 2 -41.84 -30.95 -60.44
N PRO A 3 -42.77 -31.22 -59.50
CA PRO A 3 -43.01 -30.33 -58.37
C PRO A 3 -41.77 -30.31 -57.50
N LEU A 4 -41.32 -29.12 -57.14
CA LEU A 4 -40.39 -28.91 -56.03
C LEU A 4 -41.05 -29.53 -54.81
N ASP A 5 -40.50 -30.67 -54.38
CA ASP A 5 -40.79 -31.27 -53.09
C ASP A 5 -40.70 -30.15 -52.06
N VAL A 6 -41.85 -29.72 -51.56
CA VAL A 6 -41.91 -28.76 -50.47
C VAL A 6 -41.34 -29.54 -49.29
N TRP A 7 -40.06 -29.29 -48.99
CA TRP A 7 -39.43 -29.84 -47.81
C TRP A 7 -40.30 -29.42 -46.63
N ASP A 8 -40.95 -30.40 -46.02
CA ASP A 8 -41.78 -30.17 -44.86
C ASP A 8 -40.86 -29.61 -43.77
N LEU A 9 -40.92 -28.30 -43.55
CA LEU A 9 -40.16 -27.57 -42.53
C LEU A 9 -40.79 -27.75 -41.13
N SER A 10 -41.87 -28.53 -41.03
CA SER A 10 -42.51 -28.89 -39.75
C SER A 10 -41.54 -29.44 -38.70
N PRO A 11 -40.49 -30.24 -39.02
CA PRO A 11 -39.55 -30.74 -38.02
C PRO A 11 -38.69 -29.61 -37.45
N LEU A 12 -38.27 -28.64 -38.27
CA LEU A 12 -37.41 -27.53 -37.86
C LEU A 12 -38.18 -26.52 -37.00
N LEU A 13 -39.43 -26.23 -37.36
CA LEU A 13 -40.33 -25.39 -36.57
C LEU A 13 -40.68 -26.05 -35.23
N SER A 14 -40.93 -27.36 -35.22
CA SER A 14 -41.15 -28.14 -34.00
C SER A 14 -39.92 -28.11 -33.09
N LEU A 15 -38.72 -28.25 -33.65
CA LEU A 15 -37.47 -28.17 -32.88
C LEU A 15 -37.25 -26.77 -32.27
N TRP A 16 -37.60 -25.72 -33.01
CA TRP A 16 -37.45 -24.35 -32.55
C TRP A 16 -38.45 -24.00 -31.44
N MET A 17 -39.72 -24.37 -31.61
CA MET A 17 -40.76 -24.21 -30.59
C MET A 17 -40.44 -24.99 -29.31
N ASN A 18 -39.85 -26.18 -29.44
CA ASN A 18 -39.49 -27.01 -28.30
C ASN A 18 -38.07 -26.78 -27.75
N ARG A 19 -37.32 -25.77 -28.23
CA ARG A 19 -35.91 -25.60 -27.81
C ARG A 19 -35.76 -25.41 -26.30
N PHE A 20 -36.73 -24.76 -25.66
CA PHE A 20 -36.70 -24.56 -24.21
C PHE A 20 -36.78 -25.90 -23.47
N TYR A 21 -37.66 -26.81 -23.92
CA TYR A 21 -37.77 -28.16 -23.36
C TYR A 21 -36.53 -29.01 -23.67
N ILE A 22 -35.93 -28.86 -24.85
CA ILE A 22 -34.66 -29.52 -25.20
C ILE A 22 -33.54 -29.03 -24.27
N TYR A 23 -33.41 -27.72 -24.04
CA TYR A 23 -32.39 -27.17 -23.15
C TYR A 23 -32.62 -27.57 -21.69
N MET A 24 -33.87 -27.56 -21.21
CA MET A 24 -34.21 -28.05 -19.88
C MET A 24 -33.91 -29.55 -19.74
N GLY A 25 -34.23 -30.36 -20.76
CA GLY A 25 -33.88 -31.78 -20.79
C GLY A 25 -32.37 -32.02 -20.77
N CYS A 26 -31.60 -31.26 -21.54
CA CYS A 26 -30.14 -31.32 -21.54
C CYS A 26 -29.54 -30.87 -20.19
N ALA A 27 -30.06 -29.79 -19.60
CA ALA A 27 -29.59 -29.29 -18.30
C ALA A 27 -29.91 -30.30 -17.19
N LEU A 28 -31.11 -30.88 -17.19
CA LEU A 28 -31.48 -31.95 -16.26
C LEU A 28 -30.62 -33.20 -16.48
N GLY A 29 -30.35 -33.58 -17.74
CA GLY A 29 -29.47 -34.70 -18.08
C GLY A 29 -28.03 -34.50 -17.61
N LEU A 30 -27.47 -33.30 -17.80
CA LEU A 30 -26.15 -32.94 -17.30
C LEU A 30 -26.10 -32.93 -15.77
N THR A 31 -27.12 -32.37 -15.13
CA THR A 31 -27.23 -32.34 -13.66
C THR A 31 -27.35 -33.75 -13.11
N LEU A 32 -28.17 -34.61 -13.73
CA LEU A 32 -28.32 -36.01 -13.36
C LEU A 32 -27.02 -36.78 -13.58
N CYS A 33 -26.29 -36.54 -14.68
CA CYS A 33 -24.97 -37.12 -14.92
C CYS A 33 -23.96 -36.71 -13.85
N ILE A 34 -23.93 -35.43 -13.45
CA ILE A 34 -23.05 -34.93 -12.40
C ILE A 34 -23.45 -35.55 -11.05
N CYS A 35 -24.74 -35.59 -10.72
CA CYS A 35 -25.25 -36.24 -9.52
C CYS A 35 -24.92 -37.74 -9.50
N VAL A 36 -25.11 -38.45 -10.61
CA VAL A 36 -24.75 -39.87 -10.74
C VAL A 36 -23.24 -40.06 -10.65
N GLN A 37 -22.41 -39.14 -11.16
CA GLN A 37 -20.97 -39.19 -10.96
C GLN A 37 -20.57 -38.95 -9.51
N ILE A 38 -21.20 -38.00 -8.82
CA ILE A 38 -20.96 -37.72 -7.40
C ILE A 38 -21.41 -38.89 -6.53
N ILE A 39 -22.60 -39.44 -6.81
CA ILE A 39 -23.14 -40.63 -6.13
C ILE A 39 -22.29 -41.84 -6.46
N LYS A 40 -21.90 -42.08 -7.72
CA LYS A 40 -20.96 -43.15 -8.08
C LYS A 40 -19.66 -42.98 -7.30
N LYS A 41 -19.12 -41.77 -7.17
CA LYS A 41 -17.89 -41.47 -6.42
C LYS A 41 -18.06 -41.64 -4.90
N GLN A 42 -19.24 -41.35 -4.36
CA GLN A 42 -19.59 -41.58 -2.96
C GLN A 42 -19.88 -43.05 -2.66
N VAL A 43 -20.50 -43.77 -3.60
CA VAL A 43 -20.76 -45.21 -3.55
C VAL A 43 -19.45 -45.98 -3.77
N THR A 44 -18.55 -45.56 -4.66
CA THR A 44 -17.17 -46.12 -4.70
C THR A 44 -16.50 -45.88 -3.36
N ARG A 45 -16.58 -44.65 -2.80
CA ARG A 45 -16.05 -44.38 -1.46
C ARG A 45 -16.71 -45.16 -0.31
N SER A 46 -17.95 -45.60 -0.47
CA SER A 46 -18.72 -46.29 0.58
C SER A 46 -18.69 -47.81 0.42
N GLN A 47 -18.55 -48.32 -0.81
CA GLN A 47 -18.28 -49.72 -1.12
C GLN A 47 -16.80 -50.06 -0.93
N GLU A 48 -15.87 -49.11 -1.13
CA GLU A 48 -14.49 -49.23 -0.64
C GLU A 48 -14.41 -49.32 0.89
N LYS A 49 -15.49 -49.00 1.61
CA LYS A 49 -15.58 -49.16 3.07
C LYS A 49 -16.35 -50.40 3.52
N ARG A 50 -16.89 -51.23 2.62
CA ARG A 50 -17.63 -52.45 2.99
C ARG A 50 -17.49 -53.54 1.92
N VAL A 51 -16.67 -54.57 2.22
CA VAL A 51 -16.92 -56.04 2.07
C VAL A 51 -15.58 -56.78 2.35
N PRO A 52 -15.58 -58.03 2.86
CA PRO A 52 -14.62 -58.51 3.86
C PRO A 52 -13.53 -59.46 3.35
N GLY A 53 -12.47 -59.61 4.17
CA GLY A 53 -11.72 -60.87 4.36
C GLY A 53 -10.59 -61.23 3.39
N ALA A 54 -9.36 -61.17 3.91
CA ALA A 54 -8.17 -61.98 3.58
C ALA A 54 -7.38 -61.64 2.27
N PRO A 55 -6.05 -61.91 2.24
CA PRO A 55 -5.05 -60.91 1.85
C PRO A 55 -4.32 -61.21 0.53
N ASP A 56 -3.79 -60.18 -0.13
CA ASP A 56 -2.33 -60.03 -0.35
C ASP A 56 -1.96 -58.87 -1.32
N SER A 57 -1.01 -58.06 -0.84
CA SER A 57 0.03 -57.30 -1.56
C SER A 57 -0.26 -56.61 -2.91
N SER A 58 -0.44 -55.28 -2.88
CA SER A 58 0.26 -54.33 -3.78
C SER A 58 0.05 -52.87 -3.34
N LEU A 59 1.04 -52.27 -2.69
CA LEU A 59 1.03 -50.87 -2.24
C LEU A 59 1.52 -49.93 -3.36
N SER A 60 0.63 -49.08 -3.88
CA SER A 60 1.00 -47.90 -4.67
C SER A 60 1.51 -46.76 -3.77
N PRO A 61 2.49 -45.91 -4.17
CA PRO A 61 3.17 -45.00 -3.26
C PRO A 61 2.33 -43.77 -2.90
N GLN A 62 2.06 -43.57 -1.60
CA GLN A 62 1.47 -42.34 -1.08
C GLN A 62 2.47 -41.17 -1.16
N LYS A 63 2.05 -40.05 -1.76
CA LYS A 63 2.83 -38.79 -1.84
C LYS A 63 3.06 -38.25 -0.40
N LYS A 64 4.28 -38.37 0.13
CA LYS A 64 4.69 -37.83 1.44
C LYS A 64 4.36 -36.32 1.51
N GLN A 65 3.59 -35.90 2.53
CA GLN A 65 3.19 -34.50 2.70
C GLN A 65 4.38 -33.68 3.25
N THR A 66 4.98 -32.83 2.41
CA THR A 66 6.12 -31.99 2.83
C THR A 66 5.66 -30.80 3.68
N HIS A 67 6.10 -30.76 4.95
CA HIS A 67 5.80 -29.67 5.91
C HIS A 67 6.82 -28.52 5.90
N VAL A 68 8.06 -28.81 5.49
CA VAL A 68 9.16 -27.84 5.31
C VAL A 68 9.82 -28.16 3.98
N SER A 69 9.81 -27.21 3.05
CA SER A 69 10.39 -27.40 1.70
C SER A 69 11.87 -27.02 1.62
N GLY A 70 12.38 -26.27 2.59
CA GLY A 70 13.75 -25.79 2.65
C GLY A 70 13.91 -24.64 3.64
N VAL A 71 15.14 -24.15 3.75
CA VAL A 71 15.52 -23.04 4.64
C VAL A 71 16.24 -21.96 3.84
N LYS A 72 15.90 -20.70 4.09
CA LYS A 72 16.65 -19.55 3.57
C LYS A 72 17.28 -18.80 4.72
N ILE A 73 18.60 -18.63 4.66
CA ILE A 73 19.39 -17.98 5.71
C ILE A 73 19.82 -16.62 5.17
N PHE A 74 19.16 -15.59 5.68
CA PHE A 74 19.46 -14.20 5.39
C PHE A 74 20.50 -13.70 6.38
N TYR A 75 21.50 -12.96 5.90
CA TYR A 75 22.48 -12.34 6.79
C TYR A 75 22.69 -10.86 6.50
N GLY A 76 22.89 -10.10 7.57
CA GLY A 76 23.36 -8.72 7.58
C GLY A 76 24.66 -8.63 8.36
N SER A 77 25.77 -8.35 7.68
CA SER A 77 27.12 -8.36 8.25
C SER A 77 27.96 -7.19 7.76
N GLN A 78 28.79 -6.64 8.66
CA GLN A 78 29.81 -5.64 8.33
C GLN A 78 31.20 -6.28 8.23
N THR A 79 31.60 -7.04 9.26
CA THR A 79 32.94 -7.67 9.39
C THR A 79 32.97 -9.14 8.96
N GLY A 80 31.82 -9.72 8.60
CA GLY A 80 31.71 -11.10 8.12
C GLY A 80 31.26 -12.14 9.14
N THR A 81 31.15 -11.82 10.44
CA THR A 81 30.75 -12.79 11.48
C THR A 81 29.38 -13.42 11.20
N ALA A 82 28.35 -12.60 10.91
CA ALA A 82 27.02 -13.12 10.57
C ALA A 82 27.01 -13.95 9.28
N LYS A 83 27.86 -13.62 8.30
CA LYS A 83 28.06 -14.44 7.08
C LYS A 83 28.69 -15.79 7.43
N GLY A 84 29.70 -15.81 8.30
CA GLY A 84 30.30 -17.04 8.81
C GLY A 84 29.28 -17.93 9.53
N PHE A 85 28.48 -17.35 10.42
CA PHE A 85 27.39 -18.05 11.09
C PHE A 85 26.33 -18.58 10.12
N ALA A 86 26.02 -17.84 9.04
CA ALA A 86 25.11 -18.31 8.00
C ALA A 86 25.64 -19.57 7.30
N VAL A 87 26.95 -19.64 7.02
CA VAL A 87 27.60 -20.82 6.44
C VAL A 87 27.57 -22.01 7.41
N VAL A 88 27.84 -21.78 8.69
CA VAL A 88 27.79 -22.83 9.73
C VAL A 88 26.36 -23.36 9.87
N LEU A 89 25.35 -22.48 9.91
CA LEU A 89 23.96 -22.88 9.96
C LEU A 89 23.54 -23.65 8.71
N ALA A 90 23.96 -23.20 7.53
CA ALA A 90 23.63 -23.87 6.28
C ALA A 90 24.13 -25.31 6.25
N LYS A 91 25.37 -25.56 6.67
CA LYS A 91 25.92 -26.92 6.78
C LYS A 91 25.08 -27.81 7.71
N ALA A 92 24.65 -27.28 8.85
CA ALA A 92 23.80 -28.01 9.80
C ALA A 92 22.36 -28.26 9.27
N VAL A 93 21.84 -27.37 8.43
CA VAL A 93 20.54 -27.59 7.76
C VAL A 93 20.67 -28.61 6.64
N THR A 94 21.75 -28.57 5.84
CA THR A 94 22.00 -29.55 4.77
C THR A 94 22.07 -30.97 5.33
N SER A 95 22.58 -31.18 6.55
CA SER A 95 22.56 -32.50 7.21
C SER A 95 21.17 -33.00 7.62
N LEU A 96 20.11 -32.18 7.49
CA LEU A 96 18.71 -32.59 7.65
C LEU A 96 18.02 -32.95 6.32
N ASP A 97 18.79 -33.10 5.23
CA ASP A 97 18.31 -33.31 3.87
C ASP A 97 17.33 -32.23 3.37
N LEU A 98 17.50 -31.00 3.88
CA LEU A 98 16.71 -29.84 3.48
C LEU A 98 17.49 -28.97 2.48
N PRO A 99 16.86 -28.53 1.37
CA PRO A 99 17.43 -27.49 0.53
C PRO A 99 17.68 -26.22 1.34
N VAL A 100 18.90 -25.67 1.24
CA VAL A 100 19.29 -24.44 1.94
C VAL A 100 19.89 -23.42 0.98
N ALA A 101 19.54 -22.15 1.18
CA ALA A 101 20.14 -21.03 0.47
C ALA A 101 20.64 -19.98 1.47
N ILE A 102 21.86 -19.50 1.27
CA ILE A 102 22.43 -18.36 2.01
C ILE A 102 22.25 -17.11 1.15
N ILE A 103 21.68 -16.06 1.73
CA ILE A 103 21.32 -14.84 1.00
C ILE A 103 21.83 -13.62 1.77
N ASN A 104 22.61 -12.78 1.10
CA ASN A 104 22.98 -11.48 1.61
C ASN A 104 21.76 -10.55 1.59
N LEU A 105 21.42 -9.91 2.72
CA LEU A 105 20.29 -8.97 2.76
C LEU A 105 20.48 -7.79 1.79
N LYS A 106 21.72 -7.46 1.41
CA LYS A 106 22.02 -6.39 0.44
C LYS A 106 21.50 -6.71 -0.96
N GLU A 107 21.48 -7.99 -1.31
CA GLU A 107 21.08 -8.49 -2.63
C GLU A 107 19.61 -8.92 -2.64
N TYR A 108 18.95 -8.87 -1.48
CA TYR A 108 17.59 -9.34 -1.30
C TYR A 108 16.59 -8.20 -1.42
N ASP A 109 15.71 -8.27 -2.41
CA ASP A 109 14.57 -7.39 -2.49
C ASP A 109 13.33 -8.02 -1.85
N PRO A 110 12.84 -7.47 -0.72
CA PRO A 110 11.65 -7.98 -0.06
C PRO A 110 10.38 -7.85 -0.92
N ASP A 111 10.23 -6.80 -1.74
CA ASP A 111 9.04 -6.61 -2.58
C ASP A 111 8.90 -7.71 -3.64
N ASP A 112 10.03 -8.26 -4.12
CA ASP A 112 10.06 -9.31 -5.15
C ASP A 112 9.99 -10.72 -4.58
N SER A 113 10.67 -10.95 -3.45
CA SER A 113 11.06 -12.30 -3.03
C SER A 113 10.18 -12.86 -1.91
N LEU A 114 9.63 -12.01 -1.04
CA LEU A 114 8.90 -12.48 0.15
C LEU A 114 7.65 -13.30 -0.18
N ILE A 115 6.97 -12.99 -1.29
CA ILE A 115 5.77 -13.74 -1.72
C ILE A 115 6.12 -15.21 -2.01
N GLY A 116 7.31 -15.46 -2.55
CA GLY A 116 7.84 -16.80 -2.75
C GLY A 116 8.04 -17.53 -1.42
N GLU A 117 8.56 -16.85 -0.40
CA GLU A 117 8.79 -17.42 0.93
C GLU A 117 7.49 -17.74 1.68
N ILE A 118 6.50 -16.86 1.60
CA ILE A 118 5.19 -17.05 2.25
C ILE A 118 4.49 -18.32 1.73
N THR A 119 4.65 -18.63 0.44
CA THR A 119 3.90 -19.71 -0.22
C THR A 119 4.65 -21.04 -0.19
N SER A 120 5.97 -21.01 -0.24
CA SER A 120 6.80 -22.19 -0.46
C SER A 120 6.91 -23.12 0.75
N LYS A 121 6.31 -22.80 1.92
CA LYS A 121 6.59 -23.51 3.18
C LYS A 121 8.10 -23.54 3.50
N THR A 122 8.87 -22.54 3.08
CA THR A 122 10.25 -22.38 3.55
C THR A 122 10.25 -21.89 5.01
N VAL A 123 11.39 -22.01 5.67
CA VAL A 123 11.67 -21.32 6.95
C VAL A 123 12.79 -20.33 6.71
N CYS A 124 12.59 -19.08 7.13
CA CYS A 124 13.56 -18.00 6.95
C CYS A 124 14.32 -17.75 8.26
N ALA A 125 15.63 -17.91 8.25
CA ALA A 125 16.49 -17.53 9.37
C ALA A 125 17.15 -16.18 9.06
N PHE A 126 17.07 -15.21 9.96
CA PHE A 126 17.71 -13.90 9.82
C PHE A 126 18.84 -13.77 10.84
N LEU A 127 20.08 -13.70 10.36
CA LEU A 127 21.28 -13.49 11.17
C LEU A 127 21.76 -12.05 10.97
N VAL A 128 21.44 -11.15 11.89
CA VAL A 128 21.66 -9.71 11.70
C VAL A 128 22.53 -9.13 12.81
N ALA A 129 23.59 -8.43 12.41
CA ALA A 129 24.41 -7.69 13.36
C ALA A 129 23.85 -6.29 13.62
N THR A 130 23.93 -5.87 14.88
CA THR A 130 23.77 -4.46 15.26
C THR A 130 25.11 -3.76 15.12
N TYR A 131 25.11 -2.60 14.47
CA TYR A 131 26.28 -1.75 14.29
C TYR A 131 26.18 -0.47 15.15
N THR A 132 26.97 0.55 14.82
CA THR A 132 27.04 1.83 15.57
C THR A 132 25.66 2.42 15.87
N ASP A 133 25.47 2.92 17.09
CA ASP A 133 24.24 3.58 17.55
C ASP A 133 22.95 2.75 17.39
N GLY A 134 23.07 1.42 17.33
CA GLY A 134 21.92 0.53 17.18
C GLY A 134 21.41 0.40 15.74
N CYS A 135 22.14 0.95 14.77
CA CYS A 135 21.80 0.89 13.35
C CYS A 135 22.08 -0.49 12.74
N PRO A 136 21.35 -0.89 11.68
CA PRO A 136 21.70 -2.06 10.89
C PRO A 136 23.06 -1.89 10.21
N THR A 137 23.72 -3.02 9.91
CA THR A 137 24.88 -3.02 9.01
C THR A 137 24.50 -2.50 7.62
N GLU A 138 25.46 -1.99 6.84
CA GLU A 138 25.22 -1.49 5.47
C GLU A 138 24.50 -2.55 4.61
N SER A 139 24.86 -3.82 4.77
CA SER A 139 24.24 -4.93 4.05
C SER A 139 22.79 -5.25 4.46
N ALA A 140 22.27 -4.67 5.55
CA ALA A 140 20.92 -4.90 6.04
C ALA A 140 20.07 -3.62 6.09
N GLU A 141 20.65 -2.45 5.78
CA GLU A 141 20.01 -1.15 5.91
C GLU A 141 18.71 -1.06 5.11
N TRP A 142 18.77 -1.39 3.81
CA TRP A 142 17.59 -1.38 2.93
C TRP A 142 16.47 -2.29 3.45
N PHE A 143 16.81 -3.53 3.84
CA PHE A 143 15.83 -4.50 4.33
C PHE A 143 15.16 -4.02 5.62
N CYS A 144 15.94 -3.51 6.58
CA CYS A 144 15.42 -3.02 7.85
C CYS A 144 14.52 -1.79 7.63
N LYS A 145 14.94 -0.86 6.78
CA LYS A 145 14.14 0.32 6.44
C LYS A 145 12.83 -0.05 5.75
N TRP A 146 12.87 -0.94 4.76
CA TRP A 146 11.66 -1.44 4.09
C TRP A 146 10.71 -2.10 5.08
N LEU A 147 11.24 -2.90 6.00
CA LEU A 147 10.45 -3.65 6.97
C LEU A 147 9.81 -2.72 8.01
N GLU A 148 10.54 -1.70 8.46
CA GLU A 148 10.01 -0.64 9.32
C GLU A 148 8.91 0.16 8.62
N GLU A 149 9.15 0.68 7.41
CA GLU A 149 8.15 1.43 6.64
C GLU A 149 6.90 0.58 6.43
N SER A 150 7.06 -0.68 6.01
CA SER A 150 5.94 -1.58 5.74
C SER A 150 5.14 -1.92 7.00
N ALA A 151 5.82 -2.13 8.13
CA ALA A 151 5.15 -2.47 9.39
C ALA A 151 4.38 -1.29 10.02
N ASN A 152 4.72 -0.05 9.67
CA ASN A 152 4.05 1.17 10.12
C ASN A 152 3.12 1.79 9.06
N ASP A 153 3.13 1.26 7.84
CA ASP A 153 2.27 1.73 6.75
C ASP A 153 0.96 0.93 6.73
N PHE A 154 -0.14 1.63 6.99
CA PHE A 154 -1.50 1.06 7.06
C PHE A 154 -1.96 0.37 5.76
N ARG A 155 -1.29 0.63 4.62
CA ARG A 155 -1.58 -0.06 3.36
C ARG A 155 -1.15 -1.52 3.40
N PHE A 156 -0.24 -1.89 4.29
CA PHE A 156 0.11 -3.27 4.58
C PHE A 156 -0.80 -3.79 5.71
N GLY A 157 -1.65 -4.77 5.40
CA GLY A 157 -2.46 -5.41 6.44
C GLY A 157 -1.60 -6.13 7.48
N LYS A 158 -2.11 -6.27 8.72
CA LYS A 158 -1.48 -7.04 9.82
C LYS A 158 -1.24 -8.53 9.47
N THR A 159 -1.73 -9.00 8.32
CA THR A 159 -1.53 -10.34 7.78
C THR A 159 -0.67 -10.38 6.52
N TYR A 160 0.02 -9.30 6.17
CA TYR A 160 0.79 -9.20 4.92
C TYR A 160 1.80 -10.35 4.76
N LEU A 161 2.47 -10.73 5.85
CA LEU A 161 3.42 -11.84 5.90
C LEU A 161 2.83 -13.13 6.46
N LYS A 162 1.50 -13.27 6.48
CA LYS A 162 0.82 -14.46 6.98
C LYS A 162 1.23 -15.70 6.19
N GLY A 163 1.98 -16.58 6.85
CA GLY A 163 2.53 -17.81 6.28
C GLY A 163 4.06 -17.83 6.22
N LEU A 164 4.71 -16.67 6.31
CA LEU A 164 6.15 -16.59 6.48
C LEU A 164 6.54 -17.17 7.84
N ARG A 165 7.34 -18.23 7.86
CA ARG A 165 7.87 -18.82 9.09
C ARG A 165 9.30 -18.32 9.27
N TYR A 166 9.61 -17.72 10.41
CA TYR A 166 10.90 -17.09 10.61
C TYR A 166 11.53 -17.33 11.99
N ALA A 167 12.85 -17.22 12.06
CA ALA A 167 13.62 -17.13 13.28
C ALA A 167 14.70 -16.05 13.11
N VAL A 168 15.06 -15.37 14.20
CA VAL A 168 16.05 -14.29 14.18
C VAL A 168 17.14 -14.59 15.19
N PHE A 169 18.40 -14.39 14.79
CA PHE A 169 19.55 -14.36 15.68
C PHE A 169 20.25 -13.03 15.51
N GLY A 170 20.39 -12.29 16.61
CA GLY A 170 21.12 -11.05 16.64
C GLY A 170 22.59 -11.25 17.00
N LEU A 171 23.46 -10.46 16.39
CA LEU A 171 24.85 -10.31 16.83
C LEU A 171 24.98 -8.91 17.44
N GLY A 172 25.23 -8.83 18.74
CA GLY A 172 25.39 -7.57 19.46
C GLY A 172 26.49 -7.64 20.51
N ASP A 173 26.65 -6.56 21.24
CA ASP A 173 27.59 -6.44 22.36
C ASP A 173 26.90 -5.72 23.51
N SER A 174 26.72 -6.40 24.63
CA SER A 174 26.01 -5.87 25.81
C SER A 174 26.78 -4.76 26.53
N ALA A 175 28.05 -4.51 26.17
CA ALA A 175 28.74 -3.28 26.55
C ALA A 175 27.96 -2.03 26.09
N TYR A 176 27.23 -2.12 24.99
CA TYR A 176 26.35 -1.06 24.48
C TYR A 176 24.89 -1.29 24.92
N ARG A 177 24.62 -1.18 26.22
CA ARG A 177 23.33 -1.53 26.84
C ARG A 177 22.08 -0.99 26.11
N SER A 178 22.10 0.27 25.65
CA SER A 178 20.96 0.89 24.94
C SER A 178 20.73 0.34 23.52
N HIS A 179 21.76 -0.26 22.92
CA HIS A 179 21.76 -0.72 21.53
C HIS A 179 21.95 -2.24 21.41
N PHE A 180 22.10 -2.96 22.52
CA PHE A 180 22.33 -4.40 22.53
C PHE A 180 21.27 -5.13 21.70
N ASN A 181 21.72 -5.84 20.65
CA ASN A 181 20.86 -6.60 19.73
C ASN A 181 19.67 -5.82 19.12
N LYS A 182 19.72 -4.47 19.12
CA LYS A 182 18.60 -3.60 18.71
C LYS A 182 18.01 -3.92 17.34
N VAL A 183 18.88 -4.18 16.35
CA VAL A 183 18.45 -4.51 14.97
C VAL A 183 17.65 -5.80 14.93
N SER A 184 18.12 -6.84 15.60
CA SER A 184 17.43 -8.13 15.67
C SER A 184 16.08 -8.03 16.41
N THR A 185 16.02 -7.21 17.47
CA THR A 185 14.80 -6.91 18.21
C THR A 185 13.78 -6.20 17.32
N ASN A 186 14.22 -5.21 16.54
CA ASN A 186 13.36 -4.49 15.61
C ASN A 186 12.87 -5.39 14.47
N VAL A 187 13.75 -6.18 13.83
CA VAL A 187 13.39 -7.12 12.76
C VAL A 187 12.37 -8.15 13.25
N ASP A 188 12.58 -8.73 14.44
CA ASP A 188 11.61 -9.67 15.03
C ASP A 188 10.26 -9.00 15.31
N LYS A 189 10.26 -7.78 15.85
CA LYS A 189 9.04 -7.00 16.10
C LYS A 189 8.28 -6.70 14.80
N TRP A 190 8.97 -6.18 13.78
CA TRP A 190 8.33 -5.78 12.54
C TRP A 190 7.79 -6.97 11.72
N LEU A 191 8.53 -8.09 11.67
CA LEU A 191 8.04 -9.33 11.07
C LEU A 191 6.76 -9.83 11.77
N TRP A 192 6.75 -9.78 13.11
CA TRP A 192 5.57 -10.15 13.90
C TRP A 192 4.38 -9.22 13.65
N MET A 193 4.59 -7.89 13.60
CA MET A 193 3.51 -6.92 13.33
C MET A 193 2.86 -7.11 11.95
N LEU A 194 3.62 -7.60 10.96
CA LEU A 194 3.10 -7.93 9.64
C LEU A 194 2.49 -9.35 9.55
N GLY A 195 2.41 -10.09 10.65
CA GLY A 195 1.75 -11.40 10.73
C GLY A 195 2.61 -12.60 10.38
N ALA A 196 3.94 -12.45 10.35
CA ALA A 196 4.85 -13.59 10.19
C ALA A 196 4.85 -14.48 11.45
N GLN A 197 5.08 -15.78 11.26
CA GLN A 197 5.08 -16.78 12.33
C GLN A 197 6.50 -17.02 12.85
N ARG A 198 6.77 -16.58 14.08
CA ARG A 198 8.01 -16.90 14.80
C ARG A 198 8.08 -18.39 15.13
N VAL A 199 9.05 -19.12 14.56
CA VAL A 199 9.23 -20.57 14.82
C VAL A 199 10.11 -20.87 16.03
N LEU A 200 11.02 -19.96 16.36
CA LEU A 200 11.95 -20.03 17.48
C LEU A 200 12.12 -18.63 18.09
N THR A 201 12.26 -18.55 19.41
CA THR A 201 12.54 -17.29 20.11
C THR A 201 13.80 -16.64 19.54
N ARG A 202 13.81 -15.31 19.46
CA ARG A 202 14.98 -14.54 19.00
C ARG A 202 16.20 -14.92 19.83
N GLY A 203 17.31 -15.23 19.17
CA GLY A 203 18.60 -15.43 19.82
C GLY A 203 19.35 -14.10 19.95
N GLU A 204 20.07 -13.93 21.04
CA GLU A 204 20.83 -12.72 21.37
C GLU A 204 22.29 -13.14 21.55
N GLY A 205 23.08 -13.07 20.48
CA GLY A 205 24.52 -13.28 20.57
C GLY A 205 25.19 -12.07 21.19
N ASP A 206 26.13 -12.31 22.10
CA ASP A 206 26.84 -11.27 22.82
C ASP A 206 28.36 -11.38 22.65
N CYS A 207 28.99 -10.35 22.07
CA CYS A 207 30.45 -10.24 21.98
C CYS A 207 31.11 -10.03 23.36
N ASN A 208 30.37 -9.54 24.36
CA ASN A 208 30.86 -9.42 25.71
C ASN A 208 30.82 -10.80 26.40
N ALA A 209 31.97 -11.49 26.38
CA ALA A 209 32.11 -12.83 26.98
C ALA A 209 31.67 -12.92 28.46
N VAL A 210 31.75 -11.82 29.22
CA VAL A 210 31.37 -11.78 30.64
C VAL A 210 29.84 -11.82 30.84
N GLN A 211 29.09 -11.28 29.88
CA GLN A 211 27.61 -11.19 29.94
C GLN A 211 26.93 -12.17 28.98
N SER A 212 27.69 -12.79 28.07
CA SER A 212 27.23 -13.84 27.18
C SER A 212 26.69 -15.03 27.98
N LYS A 213 25.49 -15.51 27.60
CA LYS A 213 24.81 -16.63 28.27
C LYS A 213 25.60 -17.92 28.18
N HIS A 214 26.40 -18.08 27.13
CA HIS A 214 27.22 -19.26 26.88
C HIS A 214 28.73 -18.96 26.82
N GLY A 215 29.15 -17.76 27.27
CA GLY A 215 30.56 -17.37 27.41
C GLY A 215 31.22 -16.78 26.15
N SER A 216 30.60 -16.89 24.97
CA SER A 216 31.01 -16.17 23.76
C SER A 216 29.87 -16.08 22.75
N ILE A 217 29.98 -15.18 21.78
CA ILE A 217 29.00 -15.04 20.70
C ILE A 217 28.89 -16.32 19.84
N GLU A 218 29.99 -17.04 19.62
CA GLU A 218 30.01 -18.33 18.92
C GLU A 218 29.29 -19.42 19.72
N ALA A 219 29.44 -19.41 21.06
CA ALA A 219 28.77 -20.34 21.94
C ALA A 219 27.26 -20.03 22.02
N ASP A 220 26.88 -18.76 22.12
CA ASP A 220 25.49 -18.31 22.05
C ASP A 220 24.82 -18.72 20.73
N PHE A 221 25.52 -18.52 19.62
CA PHE A 221 25.08 -18.96 18.31
C PHE A 221 24.96 -20.49 18.23
N THR A 222 25.91 -21.22 18.80
CA THR A 222 25.89 -22.69 18.81
C THR A 222 24.68 -23.22 19.58
N ALA A 223 24.39 -22.68 20.77
CA ALA A 223 23.22 -23.03 21.55
C ALA A 223 21.92 -22.72 20.80
N TRP A 224 21.82 -21.53 20.19
CA TRP A 224 20.65 -21.16 19.38
C TRP A 224 20.49 -22.05 18.14
N LYS A 225 21.59 -22.35 17.43
CA LYS A 225 21.62 -23.25 16.27
C LYS A 225 21.09 -24.63 16.63
N THR A 226 21.51 -25.21 17.76
CA THR A 226 21.02 -26.52 18.22
C THR A 226 19.50 -26.51 18.47
N LYS A 227 18.99 -25.44 19.09
CA LYS A 227 17.53 -25.25 19.29
C LYS A 227 16.80 -25.08 17.94
N PHE A 228 17.40 -24.36 16.99
CA PHE A 228 16.83 -24.16 15.66
C PHE A 228 16.77 -25.43 14.83
N ILE A 229 17.82 -26.25 14.82
CA ILE A 229 17.87 -27.55 14.14
C ILE A 229 16.80 -28.50 14.73
N SER A 230 16.73 -28.59 16.06
CA SER A 230 15.71 -29.40 16.74
C SER A 230 14.30 -28.94 16.38
N ARG A 231 14.09 -27.62 16.28
CA ARG A 231 12.80 -27.05 15.88
C ARG A 231 12.47 -27.34 14.40
N LEU A 232 13.45 -27.31 13.50
CA LEU A 232 13.26 -27.67 12.10
C LEU A 232 12.84 -29.13 11.95
N GLN A 233 13.46 -30.06 12.68
CA GLN A 233 13.07 -31.47 12.70
C GLN A 233 11.63 -31.66 13.19
N ALA A 234 11.22 -30.96 14.26
CA ALA A 234 9.83 -30.95 14.73
C ALA A 234 8.86 -30.42 13.65
N LEU A 235 9.24 -29.34 12.95
CA LEU A 235 8.45 -28.79 11.85
C LEU A 235 8.37 -29.74 10.63
N GLN A 236 9.43 -30.50 10.33
CA GLN A 236 9.40 -31.54 9.29
C GLN A 236 8.40 -32.66 9.61
N ARG A 237 8.29 -33.04 10.89
CA ARG A 237 7.28 -34.00 11.38
C ARG A 237 5.86 -33.44 11.46
N GLY A 238 5.67 -32.15 11.20
CA GLY A 238 4.36 -31.49 11.23
C GLY A 238 3.90 -31.03 12.62
N GLU A 239 4.79 -31.05 13.62
CA GLU A 239 4.49 -30.63 14.99
C GLU A 239 4.25 -29.10 15.06
N LYS A 240 3.03 -28.71 15.41
CA LYS A 240 2.69 -27.31 15.73
C LYS A 240 3.23 -26.97 17.11
N LYS A 241 3.63 -25.70 17.32
CA LYS A 241 4.02 -25.21 18.65
C LYS A 241 2.84 -25.41 19.59
N ALA A 242 3.02 -26.10 20.72
CA ALA A 242 2.01 -26.11 21.78
C ALA A 242 1.80 -24.65 22.21
N CYS A 243 0.55 -24.20 22.26
CA CYS A 243 0.22 -22.97 22.94
C CYS A 243 0.53 -23.23 24.41
N GLY A 244 1.61 -22.63 24.94
CA GLY A 244 1.82 -22.60 26.38
C GLY A 244 0.58 -21.95 26.98
N GLY A 245 -0.15 -22.68 27.82
CA GLY A 245 -1.55 -22.44 28.19
C GLY A 245 -1.88 -21.12 28.90
N ASN A 246 -1.04 -20.09 28.85
CA ASN A 246 -1.28 -18.80 29.50
C ASN A 246 -1.95 -17.76 28.58
N CYS A 247 -2.81 -18.18 27.65
CA CYS A 247 -3.71 -17.25 26.99
C CYS A 247 -4.79 -16.77 27.98
N LYS A 248 -4.66 -15.55 28.54
CA LYS A 248 -5.66 -14.88 29.39
C LYS A 248 -7.02 -14.59 28.71
N ARG A 249 -7.36 -15.29 27.62
CA ARG A 249 -8.72 -15.36 27.07
C ARG A 249 -8.98 -16.81 26.67
N GLY A 250 -9.58 -17.56 27.58
CA GLY A 250 -9.96 -18.96 27.39
C GLY A 250 -10.85 -19.13 26.16
N LYS A 251 -10.27 -19.66 25.09
CA LYS A 251 -10.94 -20.27 23.93
C LYS A 251 -9.89 -21.10 23.16
N CYS A 252 -9.39 -22.14 23.80
CA CYS A 252 -8.67 -23.21 23.16
C CYS A 252 -9.37 -24.52 23.54
N GLU A 253 -10.41 -24.87 22.79
CA GLU A 253 -11.06 -26.18 22.87
C GLU A 253 -10.11 -27.23 22.29
N SER A 254 -9.17 -27.71 23.11
CA SER A 254 -8.50 -28.98 22.85
C SER A 254 -9.38 -30.08 23.44
N ALA A 255 -10.15 -30.72 22.57
CA ALA A 255 -10.98 -31.88 22.90
C ALA A 255 -10.10 -33.06 23.35
N GLN A 256 -10.03 -33.32 24.65
CA GLN A 256 -9.63 -34.62 25.19
C GLN A 256 -10.61 -35.04 26.29
N HIS A 257 -11.51 -35.94 25.90
CA HIS A 257 -12.43 -36.66 26.77
C HIS A 257 -11.71 -37.87 27.40
N GLY A 258 -11.59 -37.85 28.72
CA GLY A 258 -11.78 -38.99 29.63
C GLY A 258 -10.62 -39.95 29.90
N PRO A 259 -10.69 -40.76 30.98
CA PRO A 259 -11.33 -40.51 32.29
C PRO A 259 -10.32 -40.60 33.44
N GLY A 260 -10.70 -40.03 34.58
CA GLY A 260 -9.81 -39.86 35.73
C GLY A 260 -9.48 -41.11 36.52
N GLU A 261 -8.52 -40.94 37.41
CA GLU A 261 -8.48 -41.55 38.74
C GLU A 261 -7.59 -40.65 39.63
N ALA A 262 -8.21 -40.06 40.64
CA ALA A 262 -7.57 -39.22 41.64
C ALA A 262 -7.27 -40.07 42.87
N ARG A 263 -6.00 -40.20 43.28
CA ARG A 263 -5.57 -40.68 44.61
C ARG A 263 -4.21 -40.09 45.00
N PRO A 264 -3.92 -39.95 46.31
CA PRO A 264 -3.29 -38.75 46.85
C PRO A 264 -1.82 -38.90 47.25
N HIS A 265 -1.18 -37.73 47.34
CA HIS A 265 0.18 -37.45 47.79
C HIS A 265 0.55 -38.12 49.13
N PRO A 266 1.71 -38.80 49.20
CA PRO A 266 2.46 -38.96 50.43
C PRO A 266 3.63 -37.96 50.48
N GLN A 267 3.71 -37.26 51.61
CA GLN A 267 4.86 -36.48 52.06
C GLN A 267 5.98 -37.43 52.48
N GLY A 268 7.21 -37.19 52.04
CA GLY A 268 8.37 -37.99 52.43
C GLY A 268 9.68 -37.58 51.73
N GLU A 269 10.41 -36.70 52.41
CA GLU A 269 11.87 -36.69 52.58
C GLU A 269 12.82 -36.77 51.36
N LEU A 270 13.42 -35.60 51.06
CA LEU A 270 14.87 -35.32 50.93
C LEU A 270 15.80 -36.43 50.39
N HIS A 271 16.35 -36.20 49.19
CA HIS A 271 17.80 -36.31 48.92
C HIS A 271 18.18 -35.45 47.70
N PRO A 272 19.31 -34.70 47.73
CA PRO A 272 19.70 -33.76 46.70
C PRO A 272 20.54 -34.45 45.62
N GLY A 273 20.21 -34.21 44.35
CA GLY A 273 20.96 -34.69 43.20
C GLY A 273 20.79 -33.75 42.03
N ASP A 274 21.89 -33.11 41.67
CA ASP A 274 22.15 -32.20 40.55
C ASP A 274 21.22 -32.40 39.34
N ALA A 275 20.22 -31.51 39.23
CA ALA A 275 19.59 -31.17 37.98
C ALA A 275 19.47 -29.65 37.97
N GLU A 276 20.27 -29.00 37.12
CA GLU A 276 20.09 -27.60 36.76
C GLU A 276 18.71 -27.47 36.10
N GLU A 277 17.69 -27.24 36.93
CA GLU A 277 16.34 -26.98 36.47
C GLU A 277 16.32 -25.65 35.71
N GLU A 278 15.86 -25.75 34.46
CA GLU A 278 15.66 -24.64 33.55
C GLU A 278 14.70 -23.61 34.18
N GLU A 279 15.22 -22.50 34.70
CA GLU A 279 14.37 -21.34 35.01
C GLU A 279 13.80 -20.76 33.70
N PRO A 280 12.47 -20.69 33.54
CA PRO A 280 11.87 -19.90 32.49
C PRO A 280 12.20 -18.44 32.78
N CYS A 281 12.90 -17.76 31.87
CA CYS A 281 13.06 -16.31 31.93
C CYS A 281 11.67 -15.64 31.82
N GLU A 282 11.01 -15.45 32.96
CA GLU A 282 9.92 -14.51 33.09
C GLU A 282 10.51 -13.10 32.99
N SER A 283 9.93 -12.30 32.10
CA SER A 283 10.22 -10.87 32.01
C SER A 283 9.67 -10.20 33.26
N SER A 284 10.45 -10.21 34.34
CA SER A 284 10.20 -9.44 35.55
C SER A 284 10.47 -7.97 35.27
N SER A 285 9.40 -7.18 35.23
CA SER A 285 9.42 -5.75 35.48
C SER A 285 7.99 -5.28 35.77
N GLU A 286 7.41 -5.72 36.90
CA GLU A 286 6.26 -5.07 37.52
C GLU A 286 6.54 -4.97 39.02
N ASP A 287 7.32 -3.96 39.41
CA ASP A 287 7.38 -3.53 40.81
C ASP A 287 6.13 -2.71 41.13
N GLU A 288 5.33 -3.25 42.04
CA GLU A 288 4.21 -2.59 42.70
C GLU A 288 4.70 -1.38 43.51
N LEU A 289 4.48 -0.16 43.02
CA LEU A 289 4.46 1.04 43.86
C LEU A 289 3.41 2.04 43.36
N GLY A 290 2.33 2.16 44.13
CA GLY A 290 1.65 3.43 44.43
C GLY A 290 0.90 4.13 43.30
N THR A 291 -0.43 4.04 43.36
CA THR A 291 -1.41 4.94 42.73
C THR A 291 -0.98 6.41 42.67
N GLN A 292 -0.73 6.93 41.48
CA GLN A 292 -1.06 8.29 41.05
C GLN A 292 -0.97 8.38 39.52
N ASP A 293 -2.08 8.74 38.90
CA ASP A 293 -2.29 8.80 37.45
C ASP A 293 -1.29 9.73 36.74
N TYR A 294 -0.17 9.16 36.30
CA TYR A 294 0.56 9.67 35.15
C TYR A 294 0.66 8.53 34.14
N GLN A 295 -0.18 8.60 33.11
CA GLN A 295 -0.14 7.71 31.96
C GLN A 295 1.29 7.67 31.40
N SER A 296 1.98 6.57 31.69
CA SER A 296 3.28 6.23 31.11
C SER A 296 3.15 6.26 29.58
N LEU A 297 3.86 7.20 28.97
CA LEU A 297 3.87 7.53 27.53
C LEU A 297 4.56 6.47 26.64
N THR A 298 4.61 5.20 27.04
CA THR A 298 5.20 4.11 26.23
C THR A 298 4.17 3.12 25.65
N SER A 299 2.87 3.36 25.81
CA SER A 299 1.86 2.62 25.03
C SER A 299 1.80 3.12 23.60
N VAL A 300 2.12 2.24 22.64
CA VAL A 300 2.03 2.45 21.20
C VAL A 300 0.65 3.04 20.84
N VAL A 301 0.62 4.28 20.38
CA VAL A 301 -0.59 4.95 19.88
C VAL A 301 -0.82 4.50 18.43
N ASP A 302 -1.88 3.72 18.18
CA ASP A 302 -2.30 3.35 16.82
C ASP A 302 -2.97 4.56 16.15
N VAL A 303 -3.03 4.58 14.82
CA VAL A 303 -3.64 5.64 14.01
C VAL A 303 -5.15 5.73 14.26
N GLU A 304 -5.80 4.63 14.63
CA GLU A 304 -7.18 4.64 15.13
C GLU A 304 -7.31 5.38 16.48
N ASP A 305 -6.26 5.36 17.29
CA ASP A 305 -6.22 6.02 18.59
C ASP A 305 -6.06 7.54 18.48
N LEU A 306 -5.54 8.09 17.37
CA LEU A 306 -5.55 9.55 17.13
C LEU A 306 -6.97 10.13 17.10
N GLY A 307 -7.93 9.36 16.57
CA GLY A 307 -9.35 9.69 16.64
C GLY A 307 -9.88 9.68 18.09
N ASN A 308 -9.40 8.73 18.89
CA ASN A 308 -9.75 8.59 20.30
C ASN A 308 -9.04 9.62 21.21
N ILE A 309 -7.85 10.10 20.85
CA ILE A 309 -7.10 11.17 21.56
C ILE A 309 -7.72 12.54 21.31
N MET A 310 -8.32 12.76 20.14
CA MET A 310 -9.09 13.99 19.86
C MET A 310 -10.43 14.05 20.60
N ASN A 311 -10.97 12.91 21.06
CA ASN A 311 -12.24 12.88 21.79
C ASN A 311 -12.16 13.50 23.20
N PRO A 312 -11.14 13.25 24.06
CA PRO A 312 -10.98 13.97 25.32
C PRO A 312 -10.70 15.45 25.11
N VAL A 313 -9.93 15.86 24.11
CA VAL A 313 -9.78 17.31 23.78
C VAL A 313 -11.12 17.94 23.36
N LYS A 314 -11.96 17.20 22.63
CA LYS A 314 -13.35 17.63 22.34
C LYS A 314 -14.24 17.60 23.58
N ARG A 315 -13.97 16.70 24.54
CA ARG A 315 -14.73 16.58 25.80
C ARG A 315 -14.36 17.69 26.77
N GLU A 316 -13.09 18.01 26.95
CA GLU A 316 -12.61 19.21 27.65
C GLU A 316 -13.17 20.47 27.00
N LYS A 317 -13.23 20.53 25.66
CA LYS A 317 -13.84 21.66 24.94
C LYS A 317 -15.36 21.72 25.10
N ARG A 318 -16.03 20.60 25.39
CA ARG A 318 -17.47 20.54 25.73
C ARG A 318 -17.71 20.87 27.20
N GLU A 319 -16.87 20.40 28.11
CA GLU A 319 -16.96 20.63 29.55
C GLU A 319 -16.65 22.10 29.88
N LYS A 320 -15.64 22.71 29.24
CA LYS A 320 -15.40 24.17 29.32
C LYS A 320 -16.55 24.99 28.72
N SER A 321 -17.23 24.50 27.69
CA SER A 321 -18.40 25.20 27.13
C SER A 321 -19.67 25.08 27.97
N HIS A 322 -19.70 24.23 28.99
CA HIS A 322 -20.84 24.08 29.89
C HIS A 322 -20.73 24.95 31.15
N GLN A 323 -19.56 25.50 31.48
CA GLN A 323 -19.42 26.42 32.61
C GLN A 323 -19.70 27.88 32.24
N ASP A 324 -19.49 28.29 30.99
CA ASP A 324 -19.78 29.66 30.56
C ASP A 324 -21.05 29.74 29.71
N GLY A 325 -22.17 29.89 30.40
CA GLY A 325 -23.43 30.25 29.80
C GLY A 325 -23.38 31.64 29.14
N LYS A 326 -23.94 31.73 27.94
CA LYS A 326 -24.31 32.97 27.21
C LYS A 326 -23.17 33.80 26.62
N ALA A 327 -22.51 33.26 25.60
CA ALA A 327 -22.09 34.06 24.44
C ALA A 327 -22.21 33.22 23.16
N ALA A 328 -23.03 33.70 22.23
CA ALA A 328 -23.24 33.09 20.94
C ALA A 328 -21.91 32.95 20.16
N MET A 329 -21.81 31.84 19.45
CA MET A 329 -20.60 31.18 18.98
C MET A 329 -19.99 31.86 17.74
N GLN A 330 -19.39 33.04 17.91
CA GLN A 330 -18.30 33.50 17.05
C GLN A 330 -16.98 32.99 17.64
N ARG A 331 -16.55 31.80 17.19
CA ARG A 331 -15.25 31.24 17.58
C ARG A 331 -14.16 31.96 16.79
N ASN A 332 -13.48 32.92 17.41
CA ASN A 332 -12.19 33.39 16.92
C ASN A 332 -11.19 32.22 16.90
N PRO A 333 -10.33 32.08 15.87
CA PRO A 333 -9.24 31.12 15.92
C PRO A 333 -8.38 31.46 17.14
N GLU A 334 -8.10 30.46 17.98
CA GLU A 334 -7.13 30.54 19.08
C GLU A 334 -5.79 30.98 18.48
N LYS A 335 -5.53 32.29 18.45
CA LYS A 335 -4.24 32.88 18.14
C LYS A 335 -3.36 32.68 19.37
N THR A 336 -2.12 32.26 19.18
CA THR A 336 -1.12 32.34 20.26
C THR A 336 -0.84 33.81 20.60
N GLU A 337 -0.19 34.08 21.73
CA GLU A 337 0.12 35.43 22.22
C GLU A 337 0.80 36.31 21.16
N ASP A 338 1.53 35.70 20.21
CA ASP A 338 2.23 36.37 19.10
C ASP A 338 1.37 36.61 17.83
N GLY A 339 0.06 36.37 17.87
CA GLY A 339 -0.84 36.61 16.73
C GLY A 339 -0.74 35.61 15.57
N GLU A 340 0.17 34.64 15.65
CA GLU A 340 0.26 33.52 14.70
C GLU A 340 -0.86 32.48 14.93
N GLY A 341 -1.33 31.84 13.85
CA GLY A 341 -2.22 30.69 13.94
C GLY A 341 -1.46 29.45 14.46
N ARG A 342 -2.18 28.50 15.08
CA ARG A 342 -1.57 27.23 15.51
C ARG A 342 -0.92 26.45 14.34
N ALA A 343 0.14 25.69 14.60
CA ALA A 343 0.70 24.78 13.61
C ALA A 343 -0.33 23.71 13.16
N MET A 344 -0.33 23.35 11.87
CA MET A 344 -1.20 22.30 11.34
C MET A 344 -0.71 20.91 11.76
N ILE A 345 0.62 20.73 11.74
CA ILE A 345 1.31 19.51 12.14
C ILE A 345 1.57 19.57 13.65
N THR A 346 0.78 18.83 14.42
CA THR A 346 1.02 18.64 15.86
C THR A 346 2.16 17.65 16.10
N PRO A 347 2.80 17.62 17.29
CA PRO A 347 3.85 16.65 17.60
C PRO A 347 3.42 15.19 17.40
N ALA A 348 2.21 14.82 17.86
CA ALA A 348 1.66 13.48 17.67
C ALA A 348 1.42 13.15 16.19
N LEU A 349 0.90 14.11 15.41
CA LEU A 349 0.72 13.93 13.97
C LEU A 349 2.05 13.81 13.24
N ARG A 350 3.08 14.56 13.67
CA ARG A 350 4.43 14.47 13.13
C ARG A 350 5.00 13.08 13.33
N GLU A 351 4.95 12.56 14.54
CA GLU A 351 5.47 11.22 14.85
C GLU A 351 4.78 10.13 14.00
N ALA A 352 3.45 10.18 13.90
CA ALA A 352 2.68 9.21 13.13
C ALA A 352 2.98 9.29 11.62
N LEU A 353 3.03 10.49 11.04
CA LEU A 353 3.31 10.66 9.61
C LEU A 353 4.78 10.35 9.26
N THR A 354 5.74 10.70 10.13
CA THR A 354 7.15 10.34 9.92
C THR A 354 7.32 8.82 9.86
N LYS A 355 6.65 8.06 10.76
CA LYS A 355 6.64 6.59 10.72
C LYS A 355 6.05 6.02 9.42
N GLN A 356 5.13 6.73 8.78
CA GLN A 356 4.55 6.38 7.48
C GLN A 356 5.42 6.82 6.27
N GLY A 357 6.63 7.34 6.52
CA GLY A 357 7.59 7.76 5.51
C GLY A 357 7.32 9.14 4.90
N TYR A 358 6.55 10.00 5.58
CA TYR A 358 6.45 11.40 5.18
C TYR A 358 7.68 12.18 5.64
N GLN A 359 8.23 13.01 4.77
CA GLN A 359 9.19 14.06 5.15
C GLN A 359 8.41 15.36 5.31
N LEU A 360 8.15 15.73 6.57
CA LEU A 360 7.32 16.87 6.93
C LEU A 360 8.12 18.16 6.93
N ILE A 361 7.56 19.20 6.31
CA ILE A 361 8.20 20.48 6.03
C ILE A 361 7.45 21.55 6.82
N GLY A 362 8.19 22.29 7.64
CA GLY A 362 7.64 23.33 8.49
C GLY A 362 6.43 22.87 9.33
N SER A 363 5.39 23.68 9.34
CA SER A 363 4.18 23.55 10.16
C SER A 363 2.98 22.94 9.43
N HIS A 364 3.01 22.77 8.10
CA HIS A 364 1.84 22.30 7.34
C HIS A 364 2.12 21.51 6.05
N SER A 365 3.38 21.38 5.61
CA SER A 365 3.74 20.82 4.31
C SER A 365 4.40 19.44 4.42
N GLY A 366 4.50 18.71 3.31
CA GLY A 366 5.26 17.46 3.29
C GLY A 366 5.53 16.91 1.90
N VAL A 367 6.55 16.06 1.81
CA VAL A 367 6.97 15.36 0.59
C VAL A 367 7.14 13.86 0.86
N LYS A 368 6.88 13.04 -0.16
CA LYS A 368 7.04 11.58 -0.09
C LYS A 368 7.50 11.04 -1.45
N LEU A 369 8.27 9.94 -1.44
CA LEU A 369 8.51 9.17 -2.66
C LEU A 369 7.30 8.29 -3.00
N CYS A 370 6.73 8.49 -4.18
CA CYS A 370 5.64 7.67 -4.65
C CYS A 370 6.16 6.27 -5.09
N ARG A 371 5.26 5.28 -5.10
CA ARG A 371 5.56 3.90 -5.54
C ARG A 371 6.21 3.87 -6.93
N TRP A 372 5.73 4.71 -7.85
CA TRP A 372 6.18 4.71 -9.23
C TRP A 372 7.53 5.38 -9.44
N THR A 373 7.91 6.33 -8.58
CA THR A 373 9.28 6.85 -8.53
C THR A 373 10.25 5.72 -8.18
N LYS A 374 9.94 4.97 -7.11
CA LYS A 374 10.72 3.78 -6.68
C LYS A 374 10.81 2.72 -7.80
N SER A 375 9.69 2.45 -8.48
CA SER A 375 9.60 1.49 -9.58
C SER A 375 10.44 1.90 -10.79
N MET A 376 10.30 3.15 -11.24
CA MET A 376 10.98 3.64 -12.42
C MET A 376 12.49 3.79 -12.18
N LEU A 377 12.95 4.16 -10.98
CA LEU A 377 14.38 4.13 -10.61
C LEU A 377 15.04 2.76 -10.83
N ARG A 378 14.25 1.68 -10.76
CA ARG A 378 14.70 0.29 -10.90
C ARG A 378 14.42 -0.30 -12.29
N GLY A 379 13.95 0.51 -13.26
CA GLY A 379 13.63 0.02 -14.61
C GLY A 379 12.36 -0.82 -14.69
N ARG A 380 11.39 -0.60 -13.79
CA ARG A 380 10.20 -1.48 -13.62
C ARG A 380 8.87 -0.85 -14.02
N GLY A 381 8.91 0.28 -14.74
CA GLY A 381 7.72 1.00 -15.19
C GLY A 381 7.45 2.26 -14.38
N GLY A 382 6.98 3.29 -15.08
CA GLY A 382 6.45 4.53 -14.51
C GLY A 382 4.95 4.45 -14.17
N CYS A 383 4.42 5.54 -13.62
CA CYS A 383 2.98 5.65 -13.38
C CYS A 383 2.21 5.89 -14.68
N TYR A 384 0.88 5.79 -14.64
CA TYR A 384 0.04 6.12 -15.80
C TYR A 384 0.29 7.54 -16.39
N LYS A 385 0.76 8.51 -15.59
CA LYS A 385 1.08 9.85 -16.10
C LYS A 385 2.31 9.86 -17.01
N HIS A 386 3.20 8.88 -16.87
CA HIS A 386 4.28 8.64 -17.83
C HIS A 386 3.68 8.26 -19.20
N THR A 387 2.80 7.26 -19.21
CA THR A 387 2.07 6.83 -20.41
C THR A 387 1.26 7.97 -21.04
N PHE A 388 0.55 8.75 -20.23
CA PHE A 388 -0.40 9.75 -20.73
C PHE A 388 0.25 11.07 -21.15
N TYR A 389 1.27 11.53 -20.41
CA TYR A 389 1.82 12.89 -20.54
C TYR A 389 3.34 12.94 -20.67
N GLY A 390 4.03 11.80 -20.68
CA GLY A 390 5.50 11.76 -20.75
C GLY A 390 6.22 12.19 -19.48
N ILE A 391 5.58 12.08 -18.30
CA ILE A 391 6.28 12.32 -17.02
C ILE A 391 7.39 11.30 -16.82
N GLU A 392 8.57 11.75 -16.42
CA GLU A 392 9.65 10.91 -15.92
C GLU A 392 9.40 10.61 -14.43
N SER A 393 8.76 9.47 -14.13
CA SER A 393 8.29 9.18 -12.76
C SER A 393 9.44 9.10 -11.75
N HIS A 394 10.65 8.70 -12.18
CA HIS A 394 11.86 8.70 -11.33
C HIS A 394 12.37 10.11 -10.97
N ARG A 395 11.89 11.16 -11.65
CA ARG A 395 12.19 12.58 -11.40
C ARG A 395 10.98 13.36 -10.86
N CYS A 396 9.94 12.63 -10.46
CA CYS A 396 8.70 13.20 -9.95
C CYS A 396 8.70 13.25 -8.42
N MET A 397 8.51 14.45 -7.88
CA MET A 397 8.33 14.73 -6.46
C MET A 397 6.83 14.80 -6.13
N GLU A 398 6.35 13.95 -5.23
CA GLU A 398 4.98 14.03 -4.71
C GLU A 398 4.97 14.86 -3.42
N ALA A 399 4.33 16.02 -3.44
CA ALA A 399 4.33 16.98 -2.34
C ALA A 399 2.93 17.53 -2.06
N THR A 400 2.79 18.21 -0.92
CA THR A 400 1.66 19.11 -0.65
C THR A 400 2.10 20.29 0.21
N PRO A 401 1.66 21.52 -0.10
CA PRO A 401 1.81 22.67 0.77
C PRO A 401 0.71 22.71 1.84
N SER A 402 -0.23 21.77 1.85
CA SER A 402 -1.29 21.70 2.87
C SER A 402 -1.64 20.24 3.16
N LEU A 403 -1.48 19.82 4.41
CA LEU A 403 -2.00 18.53 4.86
C LEU A 403 -3.51 18.54 5.11
N ALA A 404 -4.14 19.72 5.07
CA ALA A 404 -5.58 19.87 5.25
C ALA A 404 -6.37 19.57 3.97
N CYS A 405 -7.59 19.05 4.15
CA CYS A 405 -8.53 18.82 3.05
C CYS A 405 -9.92 19.37 3.38
N ALA A 406 -10.68 19.77 2.37
CA ALA A 406 -12.07 20.20 2.48
C ALA A 406 -13.08 19.05 2.41
N ASN A 407 -12.62 17.83 2.10
CA ASN A 407 -13.45 16.63 1.92
C ASN A 407 -13.02 15.49 2.86
N LYS A 408 -13.95 14.58 3.17
CA LYS A 408 -13.73 13.35 3.94
C LYS A 408 -14.15 12.12 3.13
N CYS A 409 -13.55 11.95 1.96
CA CYS A 409 -13.99 10.94 0.99
C CYS A 409 -13.94 9.53 1.57
N VAL A 410 -14.90 8.68 1.20
CA VAL A 410 -15.02 7.28 1.64
C VAL A 410 -13.88 6.40 1.13
N PHE A 411 -13.31 6.75 -0.02
CA PHE A 411 -12.17 6.04 -0.62
C PHE A 411 -10.82 6.67 -0.22
N CYS A 412 -10.82 7.72 0.62
CA CYS A 412 -9.58 8.38 1.01
C CYS A 412 -8.69 7.39 1.77
N TRP A 413 -7.56 7.03 1.14
CA TRP A 413 -6.62 6.08 1.71
C TRP A 413 -6.04 6.52 3.06
N ARG A 414 -6.09 7.81 3.42
CA ARG A 414 -5.63 8.31 4.73
C ARG A 414 -6.64 8.15 5.87
N HIS A 415 -7.81 7.57 5.63
CA HIS A 415 -8.81 7.28 6.66
C HIS A 415 -9.18 8.47 7.57
N HIS A 416 -9.20 9.69 7.00
CA HIS A 416 -9.59 10.94 7.68
C HIS A 416 -8.70 11.36 8.86
N THR A 417 -7.47 10.87 8.93
CA THR A 417 -6.47 11.22 9.95
C THR A 417 -5.88 12.62 9.77
N ASN A 418 -5.95 13.14 8.55
CA ASN A 418 -5.46 14.45 8.22
C ASN A 418 -6.34 15.57 8.82
N PRO A 419 -5.74 16.74 9.08
CA PRO A 419 -6.51 17.95 9.37
C PRO A 419 -7.56 18.22 8.29
N VAL A 420 -8.67 18.83 8.70
CA VAL A 420 -9.72 19.27 7.77
C VAL A 420 -10.08 20.73 8.02
N GLY A 421 -10.51 21.42 6.97
CA GLY A 421 -10.92 22.81 7.08
C GLY A 421 -11.60 23.35 5.84
N THR A 422 -12.32 24.45 6.02
CA THR A 422 -12.98 25.24 4.97
C THR A 422 -12.24 26.55 4.68
N GLU A 423 -11.26 26.91 5.52
CA GLU A 423 -10.45 28.12 5.40
C GLU A 423 -9.07 27.88 6.05
N TRP A 424 -8.08 28.68 5.64
CA TRP A 424 -6.75 28.65 6.22
C TRP A 424 -6.74 29.34 7.59
N ARG A 425 -6.32 28.60 8.63
CA ARG A 425 -6.28 29.08 10.03
C ARG A 425 -5.01 28.72 10.79
N TRP A 426 -3.98 28.32 10.06
CA TRP A 426 -2.75 27.78 10.63
C TRP A 426 -1.58 28.75 10.44
N LYS A 427 -0.51 28.52 11.21
CA LYS A 427 0.80 29.10 10.89
C LYS A 427 1.11 28.84 9.42
N MET A 428 1.60 29.86 8.73
CA MET A 428 1.88 29.81 7.30
C MET A 428 3.38 29.91 7.08
N ASP A 429 3.96 28.84 6.56
CA ASP A 429 5.35 28.82 6.14
C ASP A 429 5.49 29.45 4.76
N GLN A 430 6.66 30.05 4.49
CA GLN A 430 6.93 30.72 3.21
C GLN A 430 7.15 29.71 2.07
N PRO A 431 6.71 30.03 0.84
CA PRO A 431 6.79 29.11 -0.29
C PRO A 431 8.24 28.79 -0.69
N GLU A 432 9.18 29.72 -0.49
CA GLU A 432 10.62 29.50 -0.71
C GLU A 432 11.18 28.42 0.23
N LEU A 433 10.79 28.45 1.51
CA LEU A 433 11.16 27.43 2.49
C LEU A 433 10.57 26.06 2.09
N ILE A 434 9.28 26.05 1.73
CA ILE A 434 8.58 24.82 1.34
C ILE A 434 9.26 24.16 0.14
N LEU A 435 9.58 24.93 -0.90
CA LEU A 435 10.21 24.39 -2.09
C LEU A 435 11.62 23.87 -1.79
N LYS A 436 12.43 24.65 -1.08
CA LYS A 436 13.81 24.27 -0.73
C LYS A 436 13.83 22.95 0.03
N GLU A 437 13.08 22.86 1.13
CA GLU A 437 13.04 21.65 1.95
C GLU A 437 12.39 20.48 1.20
N ALA A 438 11.40 20.72 0.31
CA ALA A 438 10.81 19.66 -0.50
C ALA A 438 11.84 19.01 -1.43
N ILE A 439 12.64 19.82 -2.12
CA ILE A 439 13.72 19.33 -3.01
C ILE A 439 14.78 18.60 -2.19
N GLU A 440 15.27 19.19 -1.09
CA GLU A 440 16.30 18.58 -0.25
C GLU A 440 15.84 17.23 0.33
N ASN A 441 14.62 17.18 0.86
CA ASN A 441 14.04 15.95 1.41
C ASN A 441 13.79 14.90 0.32
N HIS A 442 13.33 15.31 -0.87
CA HIS A 442 13.19 14.41 -2.02
C HIS A 442 14.55 13.80 -2.40
N GLN A 443 15.56 14.64 -2.59
CA GLN A 443 16.92 14.21 -2.92
C GLN A 443 17.51 13.29 -1.84
N ASN A 444 17.29 13.58 -0.56
CA ASN A 444 17.75 12.72 0.53
C ASN A 444 17.05 11.36 0.52
N MET A 445 15.74 11.32 0.24
CA MET A 445 15.04 10.04 0.05
C MET A 445 15.56 9.28 -1.17
N ILE A 446 15.89 9.95 -2.28
CA ILE A 446 16.51 9.31 -3.46
C ILE A 446 17.90 8.76 -3.09
N LYS A 447 18.75 9.51 -2.38
CA LYS A 447 20.07 9.03 -1.94
C LYS A 447 19.99 7.72 -1.13
N GLN A 448 18.94 7.56 -0.31
CA GLN A 448 18.70 6.34 0.46
C GLN A 448 18.34 5.12 -0.41
N PHE A 449 18.08 5.30 -1.71
CA PHE A 449 17.94 4.20 -2.68
C PHE A 449 19.29 3.69 -3.21
N LYS A 450 20.40 4.34 -2.88
CA LYS A 450 21.73 3.88 -3.32
C LYS A 450 21.97 2.47 -2.81
N GLY A 451 22.35 1.56 -3.71
CA GLY A 451 22.63 0.17 -3.39
C GLY A 451 21.42 -0.76 -3.37
N VAL A 452 20.20 -0.26 -3.59
CA VAL A 452 19.00 -1.10 -3.71
C VAL A 452 19.12 -2.03 -4.93
N PRO A 453 18.82 -3.34 -4.80
CA PRO A 453 18.90 -4.29 -5.92
C PRO A 453 18.10 -3.84 -7.15
N GLY A 454 18.72 -3.90 -8.33
CA GLY A 454 18.07 -3.54 -9.60
C GLY A 454 17.95 -2.05 -9.87
N LEU A 455 18.51 -1.17 -9.03
CA LEU A 455 18.63 0.26 -9.31
C LEU A 455 19.40 0.50 -10.62
N LYS A 456 18.86 1.36 -11.49
CA LYS A 456 19.54 1.80 -12.72
C LYS A 456 20.38 3.04 -12.40
N ALA A 457 21.69 2.99 -12.67
CA ALA A 457 22.61 4.09 -12.33
C ALA A 457 22.21 5.42 -12.99
N GLU A 458 21.91 5.40 -14.29
CA GLU A 458 21.43 6.56 -15.06
C GLU A 458 20.18 7.19 -14.44
N ARG A 459 19.16 6.39 -14.12
CA ARG A 459 17.91 6.90 -13.51
C ARG A 459 18.11 7.40 -12.09
N PHE A 460 19.05 6.82 -11.36
CA PHE A 460 19.41 7.30 -10.03
C PHE A 460 20.07 8.69 -10.12
N GLU A 461 20.97 8.90 -11.08
CA GLU A 461 21.59 10.21 -11.34
C GLU A 461 20.55 11.24 -11.78
N GLU A 462 19.68 10.90 -12.75
CA GLU A 462 18.59 11.78 -13.19
C GLU A 462 17.59 12.09 -12.08
N GLY A 463 17.28 11.10 -11.22
CA GLY A 463 16.35 11.22 -10.11
C GLY A 463 16.81 12.20 -9.02
N MET A 464 18.09 12.56 -8.99
CA MET A 464 18.61 13.62 -8.11
C MET A 464 18.17 15.02 -8.54
N GLU A 465 17.79 15.22 -9.80
CA GLU A 465 17.27 16.47 -10.34
C GLU A 465 15.77 16.34 -10.62
N VAL A 466 14.96 16.95 -9.75
CA VAL A 466 13.50 16.96 -9.86
C VAL A 466 13.05 17.71 -11.11
N LYS A 467 12.15 17.11 -11.91
CA LYS A 467 11.54 17.76 -13.10
C LYS A 467 10.04 17.92 -13.01
N HIS A 468 9.39 17.16 -12.15
CA HIS A 468 7.95 17.18 -11.98
C HIS A 468 7.59 17.28 -10.51
N CYS A 469 6.62 18.14 -10.18
CA CYS A 469 6.04 18.23 -8.86
C CYS A 469 4.55 17.90 -8.95
N ALA A 470 4.17 16.75 -8.38
CA ALA A 470 2.79 16.35 -8.19
C ALA A 470 2.29 16.90 -6.85
N LEU A 471 1.59 18.02 -6.89
CA LEU A 471 0.89 18.63 -5.76
C LEU A 471 -0.41 17.86 -5.52
N SER A 472 -0.24 16.62 -5.07
CA SER A 472 -1.30 15.62 -4.99
C SER A 472 -1.17 14.68 -3.81
N LEU A 473 -0.19 14.93 -2.93
CA LEU A 473 -0.05 14.15 -1.71
C LEU A 473 -1.40 14.24 -0.99
N VAL A 474 -1.84 15.43 -0.57
CA VAL A 474 -3.23 15.67 -0.14
C VAL A 474 -4.00 16.34 -1.27
N GLY A 475 -5.29 16.04 -1.41
CA GLY A 475 -6.11 16.44 -2.57
C GLY A 475 -6.55 17.90 -2.59
N GLU A 476 -6.08 18.76 -1.69
CA GLU A 476 -6.49 20.18 -1.65
C GLU A 476 -5.32 21.17 -1.39
N PRO A 477 -4.22 21.08 -2.15
CA PRO A 477 -3.09 22.01 -2.08
C PRO A 477 -3.48 23.47 -2.31
N ILE A 478 -4.54 23.73 -3.08
CA ILE A 478 -5.03 25.09 -3.38
C ILE A 478 -5.50 25.87 -2.14
N MET A 479 -5.70 25.17 -1.02
CA MET A 479 -6.02 25.79 0.26
C MET A 479 -4.86 26.64 0.82
N TYR A 480 -3.63 26.40 0.36
CA TYR A 480 -2.46 27.19 0.75
C TYR A 480 -2.55 28.60 0.14
N PRO A 481 -2.59 29.68 0.96
CA PRO A 481 -2.83 31.04 0.45
C PRO A 481 -1.80 31.52 -0.58
N GLU A 482 -0.55 31.07 -0.47
CA GLU A 482 0.57 31.45 -1.35
C GLU A 482 0.79 30.42 -2.48
N ILE A 483 -0.25 29.66 -2.88
CA ILE A 483 -0.13 28.62 -3.91
C ILE A 483 0.40 29.14 -5.25
N ASN A 484 -0.02 30.34 -5.68
CA ASN A 484 0.47 30.97 -6.90
C ASN A 484 1.96 31.28 -6.84
N ARG A 485 2.45 31.73 -5.67
CA ARG A 485 3.87 31.98 -5.45
C ARG A 485 4.67 30.69 -5.48
N LEU A 486 4.17 29.62 -4.87
CA LEU A 486 4.79 28.30 -4.92
C LEU A 486 4.86 27.74 -6.35
N LEU A 487 3.78 27.86 -7.12
CA LEU A 487 3.74 27.44 -8.53
C LEU A 487 4.77 28.18 -9.38
N LYS A 488 4.86 29.50 -9.21
CA LYS A 488 5.89 30.33 -9.85
C LYS A 488 7.30 29.87 -9.50
N LEU A 489 7.58 29.62 -8.22
CA LEU A 489 8.89 29.14 -7.80
C LEU A 489 9.24 27.78 -8.43
N LEU A 490 8.28 26.85 -8.53
CA LEU A 490 8.48 25.57 -9.21
C LEU A 490 8.90 25.78 -10.69
N HIS A 491 8.17 26.64 -11.41
CA HIS A 491 8.46 26.92 -12.82
C HIS A 491 9.81 27.63 -13.01
N GLN A 492 10.17 28.55 -12.12
CA GLN A 492 11.50 29.19 -12.11
C GLN A 492 12.65 28.19 -11.92
N HIS A 493 12.41 27.08 -11.23
CA HIS A 493 13.36 25.97 -11.10
C HIS A 493 13.28 24.96 -12.24
N GLY A 494 12.49 25.24 -13.29
CA GLY A 494 12.27 24.31 -14.41
C GLY A 494 11.45 23.07 -14.04
N ILE A 495 10.73 23.10 -12.90
CA ILE A 495 9.92 22.00 -12.40
C ILE A 495 8.47 22.19 -12.87
N SER A 496 7.94 21.22 -13.60
CA SER A 496 6.53 21.22 -14.00
C SER A 496 5.57 20.95 -12.84
N SER A 497 4.37 21.51 -12.87
CA SER A 497 3.41 21.45 -11.77
C SER A 497 2.12 20.72 -12.15
N PHE A 498 1.76 19.71 -11.36
CA PHE A 498 0.51 18.95 -11.48
C PHE A 498 -0.32 19.19 -10.23
N LEU A 499 -1.27 20.12 -10.31
CA LEU A 499 -2.08 20.57 -9.18
C LEU A 499 -3.42 19.83 -9.17
N VAL A 500 -3.76 19.22 -8.04
CA VAL A 500 -5.06 18.56 -7.83
C VAL A 500 -5.93 19.42 -6.91
N THR A 501 -7.24 19.45 -7.14
CA THR A 501 -8.24 20.05 -6.25
C THR A 501 -9.52 19.20 -6.25
N ASN A 502 -10.28 19.24 -5.15
CA ASN A 502 -11.59 18.59 -5.07
C ASN A 502 -12.75 19.57 -5.34
N ALA A 503 -12.46 20.70 -6.02
CA ALA A 503 -13.46 21.65 -6.51
C ALA A 503 -14.34 22.30 -5.41
N GLN A 504 -13.75 22.65 -4.27
CA GLN A 504 -14.43 23.37 -3.19
C GLN A 504 -14.05 24.86 -3.08
N PHE A 505 -13.05 25.30 -3.83
CA PHE A 505 -12.50 26.67 -3.80
C PHE A 505 -12.53 27.33 -5.19
N PRO A 506 -13.72 27.63 -5.75
CA PRO A 506 -13.85 28.15 -7.11
C PRO A 506 -13.11 29.48 -7.32
N GLU A 507 -13.10 30.38 -6.33
CA GLU A 507 -12.38 31.66 -6.44
C GLU A 507 -10.86 31.47 -6.56
N GLU A 508 -10.30 30.53 -5.80
CA GLU A 508 -8.87 30.24 -5.88
C GLU A 508 -8.52 29.61 -7.23
N ILE A 509 -9.40 28.75 -7.77
CA ILE A 509 -9.24 28.23 -9.15
C ILE A 509 -9.22 29.38 -10.16
N ARG A 510 -10.11 30.37 -10.06
CA ARG A 510 -10.11 31.53 -10.97
C ARG A 510 -8.81 32.32 -10.89
N LYS A 511 -8.31 32.57 -9.69
CA LYS A 511 -7.06 33.31 -9.43
C LYS A 511 -5.77 32.53 -9.74
N LEU A 512 -5.84 31.22 -9.97
CA LEU A 512 -4.66 30.42 -10.27
C LEU A 512 -3.91 30.95 -11.50
N THR A 513 -2.60 31.15 -11.35
CA THR A 513 -1.67 31.38 -12.45
C THR A 513 -1.54 30.12 -13.33
N PRO A 514 -0.92 30.20 -14.52
CA PRO A 514 -0.69 29.03 -15.37
C PRO A 514 -0.05 27.86 -14.59
N VAL A 515 -0.68 26.69 -14.67
CA VAL A 515 -0.19 25.42 -14.12
C VAL A 515 0.14 24.51 -15.30
N THR A 516 1.14 23.63 -15.19
CA THR A 516 1.46 22.70 -16.31
C THR A 516 0.25 21.83 -16.64
N GLN A 517 -0.42 21.30 -15.61
CA GLN A 517 -1.69 20.61 -15.74
C GLN A 517 -2.52 20.68 -14.45
N LEU A 518 -3.77 21.15 -14.55
CA LEU A 518 -4.70 21.37 -13.45
C LEU A 518 -5.78 20.27 -13.42
N TYR A 519 -5.90 19.59 -12.29
CA TYR A 519 -6.82 18.47 -12.08
C TYR A 519 -7.95 18.86 -11.15
N VAL A 520 -9.17 18.48 -11.54
CA VAL A 520 -10.33 18.44 -10.65
C VAL A 520 -10.74 16.99 -10.44
N SER A 521 -10.83 16.56 -9.19
CA SER A 521 -11.42 15.26 -8.84
C SER A 521 -12.93 15.32 -9.03
N VAL A 522 -13.47 14.45 -9.88
CA VAL A 522 -14.91 14.32 -10.18
C VAL A 522 -15.34 12.91 -9.78
N ASP A 523 -15.41 12.67 -8.48
CA ASP A 523 -15.64 11.34 -7.93
C ASP A 523 -17.12 10.91 -7.94
N ALA A 524 -18.05 11.85 -8.18
CA ALA A 524 -19.48 11.60 -8.34
C ALA A 524 -20.11 12.60 -9.31
N SER A 525 -21.18 12.18 -9.99
CA SER A 525 -21.84 12.99 -11.01
C SER A 525 -23.06 13.77 -10.53
N THR A 526 -23.59 13.41 -9.35
CA THR A 526 -24.78 14.01 -8.75
C THR A 526 -24.48 14.62 -7.38
N ARG A 527 -25.33 15.54 -6.93
CA ARG A 527 -25.24 16.16 -5.59
C ARG A 527 -25.24 15.12 -4.47
N ASP A 528 -26.12 14.13 -4.55
CA ASP A 528 -26.26 13.10 -3.53
C ASP A 528 -25.10 12.10 -3.58
N GLY A 529 -24.64 11.74 -4.79
CA GLY A 529 -23.43 10.96 -4.99
C GLY A 529 -22.21 11.63 -4.35
N LEU A 530 -22.00 12.92 -4.64
CA LEU A 530 -20.87 13.69 -4.10
C LEU A 530 -20.94 13.80 -2.57
N LYS A 531 -22.13 14.06 -2.01
CA LYS A 531 -22.33 14.10 -0.56
C LYS A 531 -22.00 12.76 0.11
N LYS A 532 -22.38 11.64 -0.52
CA LYS A 532 -22.19 10.29 0.01
C LYS A 532 -20.73 9.84 -0.09
N ILE A 533 -20.08 10.11 -1.23
CA ILE A 533 -18.73 9.66 -1.57
C ILE A 533 -17.68 10.59 -0.97
N ASP A 534 -17.73 11.88 -1.29
CA ASP A 534 -16.67 12.83 -0.92
C ASP A 534 -16.84 13.41 0.47
N ARG A 535 -18.08 13.43 0.96
CA ARG A 535 -18.46 14.04 2.24
C ARG A 535 -17.82 15.43 2.42
N PRO A 536 -18.12 16.40 1.54
CA PRO A 536 -17.56 17.74 1.63
C PRO A 536 -17.98 18.45 2.93
N LEU A 537 -17.12 19.34 3.44
CA LEU A 537 -17.40 20.11 4.65
C LEU A 537 -18.36 21.29 4.43
N PHE A 538 -18.39 21.83 3.22
CA PHE A 538 -19.22 22.98 2.87
C PHE A 538 -20.69 22.58 2.74
N LYS A 539 -21.61 23.48 3.14
CA LYS A 539 -23.06 23.25 2.98
C LYS A 539 -23.51 23.45 1.53
N ASP A 540 -22.87 24.39 0.84
CA ASP A 540 -23.03 24.78 -0.56
C ASP A 540 -22.07 24.02 -1.50
N PHE A 541 -21.56 22.86 -1.06
CA PHE A 541 -20.53 22.07 -1.76
C PHE A 541 -20.84 21.79 -3.23
N TRP A 542 -22.10 21.56 -3.59
CA TRP A 542 -22.50 21.27 -4.96
C TRP A 542 -22.39 22.49 -5.86
N GLN A 543 -22.80 23.66 -5.37
CA GLN A 543 -22.67 24.90 -6.12
C GLN A 543 -21.20 25.26 -6.32
N ARG A 544 -20.38 25.12 -5.27
CA ARG A 544 -18.92 25.29 -5.35
C ARG A 544 -18.28 24.35 -6.35
N PHE A 545 -18.74 23.10 -6.38
CA PHE A 545 -18.29 22.10 -7.34
C PHE A 545 -18.58 22.55 -8.78
N LEU A 546 -19.85 22.87 -9.09
CA LEU A 546 -20.23 23.36 -10.43
C LEU A 546 -19.48 24.64 -10.83
N ASP A 547 -19.31 25.59 -9.91
CA ASP A 547 -18.59 26.84 -10.18
C ASP A 547 -17.09 26.62 -10.36
N SER A 548 -16.53 25.58 -9.73
CA SER A 548 -15.15 25.15 -9.95
C SER A 548 -14.98 24.53 -11.34
N LEU A 549 -15.95 23.75 -11.82
CA LEU A 549 -15.92 23.21 -13.19
C LEU A 549 -15.99 24.32 -14.24
N LYS A 550 -16.83 25.34 -14.03
CA LYS A 550 -16.88 26.54 -14.89
C LYS A 550 -15.58 27.37 -14.80
N ALA A 551 -15.00 27.49 -13.61
CA ALA A 551 -13.72 28.17 -13.46
C ALA A 551 -12.58 27.42 -14.18
N LEU A 552 -12.65 26.09 -14.19
CA LEU A 552 -11.73 25.23 -14.93
C LEU A 552 -11.89 25.42 -16.45
N SER A 553 -13.11 25.48 -16.97
CA SER A 553 -13.38 25.66 -18.40
C SER A 553 -12.86 26.98 -18.97
N ALA A 554 -12.75 28.01 -18.11
CA ALA A 554 -12.20 29.30 -18.47
C ALA A 554 -10.65 29.32 -18.52
N LYS A 555 -9.98 28.25 -18.06
CA LYS A 555 -8.51 28.15 -18.14
C LYS A 555 -8.08 27.84 -19.56
N GLN A 556 -6.98 28.49 -19.97
CA GLN A 556 -6.39 28.29 -21.30
C GLN A 556 -5.38 27.12 -21.30
N GLN A 557 -4.74 26.86 -20.17
CA GLN A 557 -3.77 25.76 -19.99
C GLN A 557 -4.46 24.42 -19.74
N ARG A 558 -3.68 23.33 -19.69
CA ARG A 558 -4.19 21.95 -19.60
C ARG A 558 -5.05 21.69 -18.35
N THR A 559 -6.23 21.14 -18.58
CA THR A 559 -7.24 20.81 -17.58
C THR A 559 -7.62 19.33 -17.63
N VAL A 560 -7.82 18.71 -16.47
CA VAL A 560 -8.11 17.27 -16.37
C VAL A 560 -9.23 17.02 -15.38
N TYR A 561 -10.23 16.23 -15.80
CA TYR A 561 -11.13 15.58 -14.86
C TYR A 561 -10.56 14.25 -14.44
N ARG A 562 -10.45 14.04 -13.13
CA ARG A 562 -10.00 12.77 -12.57
C ARG A 562 -11.19 12.05 -11.95
N LEU A 563 -11.58 10.93 -12.55
CA LEU A 563 -12.67 10.07 -12.10
C LEU A 563 -12.06 8.85 -11.40
N THR A 564 -12.36 8.69 -10.11
CA THR A 564 -12.06 7.46 -9.38
C THR A 564 -13.26 6.51 -9.46
N LEU A 565 -13.18 5.47 -10.27
CA LEU A 565 -14.27 4.50 -10.40
C LEU A 565 -14.29 3.53 -9.22
N VAL A 566 -15.46 3.45 -8.60
CA VAL A 566 -15.76 2.55 -7.49
C VAL A 566 -16.99 1.74 -7.87
N LYS A 567 -16.80 0.43 -8.01
CA LYS A 567 -17.88 -0.49 -8.41
C LYS A 567 -19.02 -0.45 -7.39
N CYS A 568 -20.26 -0.38 -7.91
CA CYS A 568 -21.52 -0.21 -7.17
C CYS A 568 -21.72 1.17 -6.51
N TRP A 569 -20.89 2.17 -6.83
CA TRP A 569 -21.04 3.52 -6.27
C TRP A 569 -21.26 4.59 -7.33
N ASN A 570 -20.46 4.60 -8.40
CA ASN A 570 -20.49 5.66 -9.41
C ASN A 570 -20.37 5.17 -10.86
N VAL A 571 -20.67 3.89 -11.11
CA VAL A 571 -20.57 3.30 -12.45
C VAL A 571 -21.84 3.53 -13.29
N ASP A 572 -23.01 3.71 -12.65
CA ASP A 572 -24.31 3.70 -13.32
C ASP A 572 -24.79 5.10 -13.80
N GLU A 573 -24.11 6.18 -13.44
CA GLU A 573 -24.55 7.57 -13.68
C GLU A 573 -23.91 8.24 -14.93
N LEU A 574 -23.79 7.51 -16.05
CA LEU A 574 -23.06 7.99 -17.25
C LEU A 574 -23.57 9.33 -17.81
N GLN A 575 -24.88 9.51 -17.90
CA GLN A 575 -25.48 10.72 -18.47
C GLN A 575 -25.13 11.98 -17.65
N ALA A 576 -25.15 11.87 -16.32
CA ALA A 576 -24.80 12.98 -15.44
C ALA A 576 -23.30 13.31 -15.52
N TYR A 577 -22.42 12.32 -15.71
CA TYR A 577 -21.02 12.59 -16.02
C TYR A 577 -20.86 13.35 -17.35
N ALA A 578 -21.61 12.97 -18.39
CA ALA A 578 -21.57 13.68 -19.67
C ALA A 578 -22.02 15.14 -19.56
N GLU A 579 -23.02 15.44 -18.73
CA GLU A 579 -23.47 16.81 -18.42
C GLU A 579 -22.37 17.62 -17.71
N LEU A 580 -21.67 17.05 -16.73
CA LEU A 580 -20.55 17.72 -16.05
C LEU A 580 -19.39 17.99 -17.01
N VAL A 581 -19.06 17.04 -17.89
CA VAL A 581 -18.04 17.22 -18.93
C VAL A 581 -18.44 18.34 -19.88
N SER A 582 -19.70 18.38 -20.31
CA SER A 582 -20.22 19.46 -21.16
C SER A 582 -20.14 20.83 -20.47
N LEU A 583 -20.33 20.87 -19.15
CA LEU A 583 -20.24 22.11 -18.36
C LEU A 583 -18.82 22.65 -18.28
N GLY A 584 -17.83 21.80 -17.97
CA GLY A 584 -16.46 22.29 -17.74
C GLY A 584 -15.46 22.07 -18.86
N ASN A 585 -15.83 21.34 -19.92
CA ASN A 585 -15.06 21.12 -21.15
C ASN A 585 -13.55 20.88 -20.93
N PRO A 586 -13.16 19.88 -20.09
CA PRO A 586 -11.76 19.62 -19.80
C PRO A 586 -11.00 19.15 -21.04
N ASP A 587 -9.68 19.36 -21.08
CA ASP A 587 -8.82 18.82 -22.15
C ASP A 587 -8.79 17.28 -22.13
N PHE A 588 -8.74 16.71 -20.92
CA PHE A 588 -8.64 15.28 -20.70
C PHE A 588 -9.56 14.79 -19.57
N ILE A 589 -9.95 13.53 -19.64
CA ILE A 589 -10.64 12.82 -18.57
C ILE A 589 -9.82 11.57 -18.23
N GLU A 590 -9.22 11.58 -17.05
CA GLU A 590 -8.53 10.43 -16.47
C GLU A 590 -9.53 9.56 -15.72
N VAL A 591 -9.68 8.33 -16.17
CA VAL A 591 -10.53 7.36 -15.50
C VAL A 591 -9.64 6.32 -14.85
N LYS A 592 -9.68 6.25 -13.51
CA LYS A 592 -8.85 5.35 -12.71
C LYS A 592 -9.72 4.44 -11.84
N GLY A 593 -9.50 3.14 -11.91
CA GLY A 593 -10.08 2.19 -10.96
C GLY A 593 -9.58 2.42 -9.54
N VAL A 594 -10.49 2.42 -8.55
CA VAL A 594 -10.11 2.53 -7.15
C VAL A 594 -9.18 1.39 -6.75
N THR A 595 -8.14 1.69 -5.98
CA THR A 595 -7.26 0.68 -5.39
C THR A 595 -7.67 0.46 -3.95
N TYR A 596 -7.87 -0.78 -3.54
CA TYR A 596 -8.16 -1.11 -2.15
C TYR A 596 -6.93 -0.79 -1.28
N CYS A 597 -7.14 -0.03 -0.20
CA CYS A 597 -6.07 0.47 0.69
C CYS A 597 -6.21 -0.04 2.13
N GLY A 598 -6.93 -1.14 2.35
CA GLY A 598 -7.13 -1.74 3.67
C GLY A 598 -8.51 -1.42 4.28
N GLU A 599 -8.78 -2.07 5.42
CA GLU A 599 -9.99 -1.84 6.22
C GLU A 599 -9.78 -0.66 7.15
N SER A 600 -10.80 0.19 7.31
CA SER A 600 -10.80 1.26 8.30
C SER A 600 -12.22 1.46 8.81
N ALA A 601 -12.36 1.96 10.04
CA ALA A 601 -13.67 2.36 10.56
C ALA A 601 -14.39 3.43 9.70
N ALA A 602 -13.64 4.17 8.88
CA ALA A 602 -14.15 5.28 8.06
C ALA A 602 -14.67 4.86 6.68
N SER A 603 -14.29 3.68 6.18
CA SER A 603 -14.58 3.21 4.83
C SER A 603 -15.26 1.85 4.84
N SER A 604 -16.35 1.72 4.08
CA SER A 604 -17.06 0.44 3.87
C SER A 604 -16.63 -0.26 2.58
N LEU A 605 -15.58 0.22 1.92
CA LEU A 605 -15.11 -0.36 0.66
C LEU A 605 -14.43 -1.70 0.91
N THR A 606 -14.65 -2.64 0.01
CA THR A 606 -14.03 -3.96 0.01
C THR A 606 -13.36 -4.21 -1.34
N MET A 607 -12.60 -5.30 -1.45
CA MET A 607 -12.06 -5.74 -2.75
C MET A 607 -13.12 -5.92 -3.84
N ALA A 608 -14.37 -6.23 -3.49
CA ALA A 608 -15.47 -6.35 -4.45
C ALA A 608 -15.85 -5.01 -5.12
N ASN A 609 -15.43 -3.88 -4.54
CA ASN A 609 -15.65 -2.55 -5.10
C ASN A 609 -14.55 -2.11 -6.06
N VAL A 610 -13.45 -2.87 -6.20
CA VAL A 610 -12.37 -2.60 -7.14
C VAL A 610 -12.80 -3.10 -8.53
N PRO A 611 -12.92 -2.21 -9.54
CA PRO A 611 -13.25 -2.64 -10.89
C PRO A 611 -12.05 -3.30 -11.56
N TRP A 612 -12.29 -4.33 -12.35
CA TRP A 612 -11.29 -4.89 -13.27
C TRP A 612 -11.04 -3.96 -14.44
N HIS A 613 -9.92 -4.16 -15.13
CA HIS A 613 -9.54 -3.30 -16.26
C HIS A 613 -10.59 -3.30 -17.37
N GLU A 614 -11.15 -4.46 -17.69
CA GLU A 614 -12.21 -4.60 -18.69
C GLU A 614 -13.48 -3.84 -18.30
N GLU A 615 -13.78 -3.75 -16.99
CA GLU A 615 -14.92 -2.98 -16.49
C GLU A 615 -14.67 -1.47 -16.63
N VAL A 616 -13.44 -1.00 -16.39
CA VAL A 616 -13.05 0.40 -16.63
C VAL A 616 -13.10 0.73 -18.12
N VAL A 617 -12.60 -0.17 -19.00
CA VAL A 617 -12.68 0.00 -20.46
C VAL A 617 -14.13 0.11 -20.91
N ARG A 618 -15.03 -0.75 -20.40
CA ARG A 618 -16.45 -0.70 -20.74
C ARG A 618 -17.08 0.63 -20.34
N PHE A 619 -16.89 1.06 -19.09
CA PHE A 619 -17.37 2.36 -18.61
C PHE A 619 -16.88 3.52 -19.49
N VAL A 620 -15.58 3.52 -19.83
CA VAL A 620 -14.97 4.57 -20.64
C VAL A 620 -15.57 4.62 -22.04
N ARG A 621 -15.83 3.47 -22.67
CA ARG A 621 -16.48 3.42 -23.99
C ARG A 621 -17.89 3.98 -23.93
N GLU A 622 -18.69 3.54 -22.97
CA GLU A 622 -20.07 4.01 -22.78
C GLU A 622 -20.11 5.52 -22.49
N LEU A 623 -19.14 6.05 -21.74
CA LEU A 623 -19.02 7.50 -21.50
C LEU A 623 -18.62 8.26 -22.77
N VAL A 624 -17.66 7.76 -23.55
CA VAL A 624 -17.22 8.39 -24.80
C VAL A 624 -18.33 8.41 -25.85
N ASP A 625 -19.20 7.40 -25.89
CA ASP A 625 -20.36 7.36 -26.79
C ASP A 625 -21.33 8.54 -26.55
N LEU A 626 -21.33 9.10 -25.32
CA LEU A 626 -22.11 10.29 -24.95
C LEU A 626 -21.36 11.62 -25.16
N LEU A 627 -20.08 11.57 -25.54
CA LEU A 627 -19.18 12.72 -25.61
C LEU A 627 -18.62 12.89 -27.04
N PRO A 628 -19.34 13.56 -27.95
CA PRO A 628 -18.98 13.61 -29.36
C PRO A 628 -17.63 14.29 -29.65
N ASP A 629 -17.15 15.18 -28.78
CA ASP A 629 -15.88 15.89 -28.93
C ASP A 629 -14.67 15.15 -28.33
N TYR A 630 -14.90 13.97 -27.77
CA TYR A 630 -13.91 13.19 -27.04
C TYR A 630 -13.72 11.81 -27.65
N GLU A 631 -12.56 11.21 -27.40
CA GLU A 631 -12.24 9.85 -27.81
C GLU A 631 -11.20 9.25 -26.85
N VAL A 632 -11.17 7.92 -26.72
CA VAL A 632 -10.16 7.23 -25.91
C VAL A 632 -8.79 7.38 -26.56
N ALA A 633 -7.85 8.00 -25.85
CA ALA A 633 -6.51 8.29 -26.35
C ALA A 633 -5.49 7.23 -25.92
N CYS A 634 -5.44 6.93 -24.61
CA CYS A 634 -4.41 6.07 -24.02
C CYS A 634 -5.00 5.09 -23.01
N GLU A 635 -4.29 4.01 -22.75
CA GLU A 635 -4.54 3.12 -21.62
C GLU A 635 -3.25 2.87 -20.84
N HIS A 636 -3.37 2.58 -19.55
CA HIS A 636 -2.29 2.02 -18.76
C HIS A 636 -2.88 0.89 -17.90
N GLU A 637 -2.93 -0.31 -18.48
CA GLU A 637 -3.52 -1.52 -17.87
C GLU A 637 -2.92 -1.77 -16.48
N HIS A 638 -1.61 -1.59 -16.35
CA HIS A 638 -0.91 -1.88 -15.10
C HIS A 638 -1.33 -0.99 -13.92
N SER A 639 -1.83 0.22 -14.17
CA SER A 639 -2.43 1.08 -13.13
C SER A 639 -3.96 1.06 -13.13
N ASN A 640 -4.57 0.26 -14.00
CA ASN A 640 -6.01 0.27 -14.25
C ASN A 640 -6.55 1.68 -14.55
N CYS A 641 -5.91 2.36 -15.50
CA CYS A 641 -6.27 3.71 -15.92
C CYS A 641 -6.51 3.78 -17.43
N LEU A 642 -7.43 4.65 -17.83
CA LEU A 642 -7.61 5.08 -19.23
C LEU A 642 -7.63 6.61 -19.31
N LEU A 643 -7.23 7.13 -20.46
CA LEU A 643 -7.27 8.54 -20.80
C LEU A 643 -8.25 8.77 -21.95
N ILE A 644 -9.27 9.58 -21.70
CA ILE A 644 -10.11 10.16 -22.74
C ILE A 644 -9.52 11.54 -23.06
N GLY A 645 -9.33 11.85 -24.34
CA GLY A 645 -8.83 13.14 -24.80
C GLY A 645 -9.86 13.88 -25.64
N HIS A 646 -9.90 15.20 -25.53
CA HIS A 646 -10.64 16.03 -26.47
C HIS A 646 -9.97 15.95 -27.85
N LYS A 647 -10.77 15.79 -28.91
CA LYS A 647 -10.32 15.68 -30.31
C LYS A 647 -9.44 16.83 -30.81
N LYS A 648 -9.39 17.98 -30.12
CA LYS A 648 -8.43 19.05 -30.42
C LYS A 648 -6.95 18.65 -30.22
N PHE A 649 -6.69 17.56 -29.48
CA PHE A 649 -5.37 16.93 -29.35
C PHE A 649 -5.15 15.78 -30.33
N LYS A 650 -6.08 15.55 -31.26
CA LYS A 650 -5.95 14.55 -32.33
C LYS A 650 -5.72 15.27 -33.65
N ILE A 651 -4.46 15.39 -34.05
CA ILE A 651 -4.02 16.17 -35.23
C ILE A 651 -3.63 15.17 -36.31
N ASP A 652 -4.24 15.28 -37.48
CA ASP A 652 -4.02 14.38 -38.62
C ASP A 652 -4.16 12.89 -38.26
N GLY A 653 -5.11 12.58 -37.38
CA GLY A 653 -5.39 11.22 -36.90
C GLY A 653 -4.50 10.75 -35.74
N GLU A 654 -3.46 11.49 -35.39
CA GLU A 654 -2.48 11.15 -34.35
C GLU A 654 -2.77 11.88 -33.04
N TRP A 655 -2.53 11.21 -31.91
CA TRP A 655 -2.71 11.81 -30.58
C TRP A 655 -1.49 12.62 -30.12
N TRP A 656 -1.76 13.78 -29.51
CA TRP A 656 -0.77 14.72 -28.96
C TRP A 656 -1.02 14.98 -27.47
N THR A 657 -1.18 13.91 -26.70
CA THR A 657 -1.47 13.98 -25.26
C THR A 657 -0.21 14.27 -24.43
N TRP A 658 0.98 13.99 -24.95
CA TRP A 658 2.22 14.27 -24.23
C TRP A 658 2.46 15.77 -24.07
N ILE A 659 3.26 16.13 -23.08
CA ILE A 659 3.59 17.52 -22.74
C ILE A 659 5.02 17.78 -23.21
N ASN A 660 5.21 18.82 -24.01
CA ASN A 660 6.53 19.39 -24.25
C ASN A 660 6.91 20.28 -23.07
N TYR A 661 7.55 19.68 -22.06
CA TYR A 661 7.89 20.38 -20.81
C TYR A 661 8.82 21.58 -21.04
N SER A 662 9.82 21.46 -21.92
CA SER A 662 10.71 22.58 -22.26
C SER A 662 9.94 23.75 -22.87
N ARG A 663 9.02 23.45 -23.80
CA ARG A 663 8.17 24.48 -24.40
C ARG A 663 7.24 25.12 -23.38
N PHE A 664 6.68 24.36 -22.44
CA PHE A 664 5.91 24.93 -21.34
C PHE A 664 6.75 25.91 -20.51
N GLN A 665 8.01 25.58 -20.20
CA GLN A 665 8.89 26.47 -19.43
C GLN A 665 9.18 27.79 -20.18
N GLU A 666 9.38 27.74 -21.49
CA GLU A 666 9.53 28.96 -22.30
C GLU A 666 8.26 29.83 -22.27
N LEU A 667 7.09 29.22 -22.42
CA LEU A 667 5.82 29.92 -22.48
C LEU A 667 5.45 30.55 -21.14
N VAL A 668 5.66 29.84 -20.03
CA VAL A 668 5.36 30.37 -18.70
C VAL A 668 6.32 31.52 -18.33
N LEU A 669 7.59 31.43 -18.73
CA LEU A 669 8.54 32.54 -18.56
C LEU A 669 8.09 33.79 -19.33
N GLN A 670 7.69 33.63 -20.60
CA GLN A 670 7.17 34.74 -21.41
C GLN A 670 5.89 35.34 -20.82
N TYR A 671 5.00 34.50 -20.29
CA TYR A 671 3.81 34.94 -19.57
C TYR A 671 4.18 35.80 -18.36
N GLU A 672 5.14 35.35 -17.54
CA GLU A 672 5.59 36.09 -16.36
C GLU A 672 6.27 37.41 -16.71
N GLU A 673 7.22 37.41 -17.66
CA GLU A 673 7.96 38.60 -18.10
C GLU A 673 7.02 39.67 -18.70
N SER A 674 5.95 39.23 -19.35
CA SER A 674 4.96 40.10 -19.97
C SER A 674 3.89 40.62 -19.00
N GLY A 675 3.97 40.26 -17.70
CA GLY A 675 2.96 40.58 -16.71
C GLY A 675 1.58 39.96 -17.01
N GLY A 676 1.55 38.85 -17.75
CA GLY A 676 0.33 38.15 -18.16
C GLY A 676 -0.27 38.61 -19.49
N SER A 677 0.35 39.56 -20.20
CA SER A 677 -0.15 40.02 -21.51
C SER A 677 0.07 39.00 -22.64
N LYS A 678 1.17 38.23 -22.59
CA LYS A 678 1.43 37.10 -23.48
C LYS A 678 0.88 35.81 -22.87
N THR A 679 -0.34 35.44 -23.24
CA THR A 679 -0.97 34.17 -22.85
C THR A 679 -0.62 33.04 -23.82
N PHE A 680 -0.89 31.80 -23.39
CA PHE A 680 -0.74 30.58 -24.16
C PHE A 680 -1.79 29.55 -23.75
N SER A 681 -2.05 28.58 -24.62
CA SER A 681 -3.06 27.54 -24.47
C SER A 681 -2.45 26.14 -24.31
N SER A 682 -3.30 25.17 -23.95
CA SER A 682 -2.93 23.75 -23.82
C SER A 682 -2.35 23.12 -25.11
N ARG A 683 -2.63 23.72 -26.27
CA ARG A 683 -2.12 23.29 -27.59
C ARG A 683 -0.69 23.75 -27.86
N ASP A 684 -0.23 24.83 -27.24
CA ASP A 684 1.07 25.46 -27.56
C ASP A 684 2.28 24.66 -27.04
N TYR A 685 2.02 23.66 -26.19
CA TYR A 685 3.05 22.82 -25.56
C TYR A 685 2.66 21.33 -25.56
N MET A 686 1.85 20.90 -26.54
CA MET A 686 1.57 19.48 -26.76
C MET A 686 2.73 18.78 -27.49
N ALA A 687 2.89 17.49 -27.24
CA ALA A 687 3.84 16.61 -27.88
C ALA A 687 3.13 15.32 -28.32
N ARG A 688 3.65 14.69 -29.37
CA ARG A 688 3.08 13.45 -29.93
C ARG A 688 3.11 12.33 -28.90
N THR A 689 1.99 11.62 -28.77
CA THR A 689 1.87 10.44 -27.93
C THR A 689 2.58 9.26 -28.58
N PRO A 690 3.41 8.49 -27.85
CA PRO A 690 4.08 7.34 -28.42
C PRO A 690 3.13 6.17 -28.66
N GLN A 691 3.43 5.34 -29.66
CA GLN A 691 2.55 4.25 -30.12
C GLN A 691 2.16 3.27 -29.00
N TRP A 692 3.10 2.92 -28.11
CA TRP A 692 2.88 1.96 -27.03
C TRP A 692 1.91 2.47 -25.94
N ALA A 693 1.68 3.78 -25.87
CA ALA A 693 0.78 4.42 -24.93
C ALA A 693 -0.68 4.45 -25.42
N LEU A 694 -0.89 4.32 -26.72
CA LEU A 694 -2.21 4.42 -27.34
C LEU A 694 -3.13 3.30 -26.88
N PHE A 695 -4.42 3.60 -26.78
CA PHE A 695 -5.43 2.59 -26.50
C PHE A 695 -5.45 1.52 -27.61
N GLY A 696 -5.42 0.24 -27.22
CA GLY A 696 -5.34 -0.89 -28.14
C GLY A 696 -3.92 -1.24 -28.60
N ALA A 697 -2.90 -0.52 -28.14
CA ALA A 697 -1.51 -0.90 -28.39
C ALA A 697 -1.17 -2.25 -27.72
N ARG A 698 -0.20 -2.96 -28.28
CA ARG A 698 0.22 -4.29 -27.78
C ARG A 698 0.70 -4.20 -26.33
N GLU A 699 1.39 -3.13 -26.01
CA GLU A 699 2.00 -2.87 -24.70
C GLU A 699 0.97 -2.42 -23.65
N ARG A 700 -0.23 -2.04 -24.07
CA ARG A 700 -1.32 -1.52 -23.19
C ARG A 700 -0.84 -0.45 -22.22
N GLY A 701 0.01 0.46 -22.72
CA GLY A 701 0.55 1.58 -21.96
C GLY A 701 1.81 1.33 -21.16
N PHE A 702 2.35 0.11 -21.13
CA PHE A 702 3.58 -0.17 -20.42
C PHE A 702 4.79 0.19 -21.30
N ASP A 703 5.68 1.08 -20.84
CA ASP A 703 6.84 1.50 -21.64
C ASP A 703 7.75 0.29 -21.96
N PRO A 704 7.98 -0.04 -23.24
CA PRO A 704 8.83 -1.16 -23.64
C PRO A 704 10.30 -1.00 -23.25
N LYS A 705 10.76 0.22 -22.87
CA LYS A 705 12.09 0.43 -22.29
C LYS A 705 12.24 -0.17 -20.90
N ASP A 706 11.12 -0.41 -20.21
CA ASP A 706 11.09 -0.97 -18.87
C ASP A 706 10.73 -2.46 -18.85
N THR A 707 11.08 -3.13 -17.76
CA THR A 707 10.77 -4.54 -17.56
C THR A 707 9.55 -4.67 -16.64
N ARG A 708 8.46 -5.26 -17.13
CA ARG A 708 7.28 -5.55 -16.31
C ARG A 708 7.61 -6.69 -15.34
N TYR A 709 7.74 -6.37 -14.05
CA TYR A 709 7.94 -7.35 -12.99
C TYR A 709 6.58 -7.92 -12.56
N GLN A 710 6.35 -9.21 -12.86
CA GLN A 710 5.20 -9.94 -12.37
C GLN A 710 5.55 -10.66 -11.06
N ARG A 711 4.70 -10.53 -10.04
CA ARG A 711 4.84 -11.30 -8.80
C ARG A 711 4.76 -12.79 -9.13
N LYS A 712 5.79 -13.58 -8.76
CA LYS A 712 5.94 -15.00 -9.16
C LYS A 712 4.81 -15.95 -8.73
N ASN A 713 3.87 -15.52 -7.87
CA ASN A 713 2.72 -16.32 -7.47
C ASN A 713 1.40 -15.55 -7.63
N LYS A 714 0.68 -15.78 -8.74
CA LYS A 714 -0.71 -15.32 -8.93
C LYS A 714 -1.71 -15.98 -7.95
N THR A 715 -1.34 -17.10 -7.32
CA THR A 715 -2.24 -17.91 -6.49
C THR A 715 -2.72 -17.24 -5.20
N LYS A 716 -2.16 -16.09 -4.81
CA LYS A 716 -2.67 -15.26 -3.71
C LYS A 716 -2.68 -13.77 -4.06
N ASP A 717 -2.83 -13.41 -5.33
CA ASP A 717 -3.12 -12.02 -5.64
C ASP A 717 -4.58 -11.70 -5.26
N ILE A 718 -4.79 -11.39 -3.99
CA ILE A 718 -6.07 -10.87 -3.50
C ILE A 718 -6.28 -9.46 -4.05
N SER A 719 -5.22 -8.77 -4.51
CA SER A 719 -5.30 -7.36 -4.96
C SER A 719 -5.78 -7.16 -6.39
N GLY A 720 -5.97 -8.21 -7.20
CA GLY A 720 -6.47 -8.07 -8.57
C GLY A 720 -5.59 -7.18 -9.48
N CYS A 721 -4.31 -7.01 -9.14
CA CYS A 721 -3.34 -6.21 -9.89
C CYS A 721 -2.17 -7.05 -10.43
#